data_AF-A0A8T2L939-F1
#
_entry.id   AF-A0A8T2L939-F1
#
_cell.length_a   1.000
_cell.length_b   1.000
_cell.length_c   1.000
_cell.angle_alpha   90.00
_cell.angle_beta   90.00
_cell.angle_gamma   90.00
#
_symmetry.space_group_name_H-M   'P 1'
#
loop_
_entity.id
_entity.type
_entity.pdbx_description
1 polymer ?
#
loop_
_entity_poly.entity_id
_entity_poly.type
_entity_poly.pdbx_seq_one_letter_code
_entity_poly.pdbx_strand_id
1 'polypeptide(L)'
;MDMDDPYSDLQAVFQIFQAGVIPGTSSEELAGRVFSALKRTLQPLSQSPLSAEGPDVDSACLCLTLIGKMIAGLSGNSLPQNARTFYRDVLKKVFTSADLMSELMSLYNCGDRLLSHLTAKCVSSFVIDDTCAYGDVDAVWTAACAETFGSSPPGCTLDTSLWSLTEVIKGILRGECANKPEILRKLLAGFEEVLTSLFFKMLLHDAFENSQVAENITDLDVTVSTFMDLLEALCAARLRYGVCSTVQRLMFLHSSVLLRLMDSCLGYFVKKRVLLLLKRTVVQRPGEDWALGDRHSALQEDEFLAGDMLVLADAVLQEVAAGWFRRVWVKPQPSFLGGNREKFPEGEGKDVVMLRATSLILIKSLQIRTQHAGTEESERALHVQEYLLELLAFLQQRVAQFKGEPHSCSWILMVFAEQDDDMMEALKTLTSLYVFQRSTSSSGCDACSWGCNPHCHFILLLHSLCFDHTVLLDFLISTETCFLEYCVLYLKLLRDNWRDFSDSCCCIKNSEGNFKSFKKVTNTQAGTSASEASFEGTSGKSRTSKHQNASKGDATFCSFPRLVDYGSSEESEEEEGSENPKLALEDGESRTEGDYLVEKLRKDSSDSLVSKVMSCLTELKTVLCRLHSRGLFPYNPTSLLKLIKAVEAKAAS
;
A
#
# COMPACT_ATOMS: atom_id res chain seq x y z
N MET A 1 24.77 17.93 -47.36
CA MET A 1 24.03 18.35 -46.16
C MET A 1 23.17 17.16 -45.84
N ASP A 2 23.69 16.38 -44.89
CA ASP A 2 23.51 14.94 -44.83
C ASP A 2 22.07 14.57 -44.45
N MET A 3 21.44 13.80 -45.33
CA MET A 3 20.07 13.25 -45.21
C MET A 3 20.07 11.88 -44.52
N ASP A 4 21.15 11.53 -43.82
CA ASP A 4 21.38 10.19 -43.25
C ASP A 4 21.49 10.23 -41.71
N ASP A 5 20.62 11.00 -41.04
CA ASP A 5 20.49 10.92 -39.59
C ASP A 5 19.37 9.93 -39.22
N PRO A 6 19.69 8.69 -38.76
CA PRO A 6 18.70 7.68 -38.40
C PRO A 6 17.72 8.14 -37.30
N TYR A 7 18.10 9.14 -36.51
CA TYR A 7 17.25 9.75 -35.50
C TYR A 7 16.11 10.59 -36.10
N SER A 8 16.39 11.30 -37.20
CA SER A 8 15.40 12.11 -37.91
C SER A 8 14.21 11.26 -38.39
N ASP A 9 14.48 10.04 -38.84
CA ASP A 9 13.45 9.12 -39.33
C ASP A 9 12.53 8.63 -38.20
N LEU A 10 13.09 8.19 -37.06
CA LEU A 10 12.28 7.73 -35.93
C LEU A 10 11.47 8.88 -35.30
N GLN A 11 12.07 10.08 -35.22
CA GLN A 11 11.39 11.28 -34.71
C GLN A 11 10.22 11.69 -35.62
N ALA A 12 10.40 11.62 -36.94
CA ALA A 12 9.33 11.88 -37.91
C ALA A 12 8.18 10.87 -37.76
N VAL A 13 8.49 9.57 -37.61
CA VAL A 13 7.48 8.52 -37.35
C VAL A 13 6.72 8.78 -36.05
N PHE A 14 7.41 9.21 -34.99
CA PHE A 14 6.79 9.53 -33.72
C PHE A 14 5.87 10.76 -33.78
N GLN A 15 6.23 11.80 -34.55
CA GLN A 15 5.37 12.97 -34.74
C GLN A 15 4.05 12.59 -35.45
N ILE A 16 4.12 11.71 -36.45
CA ILE A 16 2.93 11.20 -37.16
C ILE A 16 2.07 10.36 -36.20
N PHE A 17 2.70 9.53 -35.37
CA PHE A 17 2.02 8.75 -34.33
C PHE A 17 1.29 9.66 -33.33
N GLN A 18 1.92 10.73 -32.85
CA GLN A 18 1.30 11.71 -31.95
C GLN A 18 0.11 12.43 -32.58
N ALA A 19 0.15 12.67 -33.90
CA ALA A 19 -0.97 13.25 -34.63
C ALA A 19 -2.14 12.27 -34.83
N GLY A 20 -1.97 10.99 -34.49
CA GLY A 20 -2.99 9.94 -34.66
C GLY A 20 -3.27 9.59 -36.13
N VAL A 21 -2.34 9.91 -37.04
CA VAL A 21 -2.49 9.72 -38.49
C VAL A 21 -1.86 8.39 -38.91
N ILE A 22 -2.51 7.66 -39.80
CA ILE A 22 -1.91 6.48 -40.43
C ILE A 22 -1.04 6.97 -41.60
N PRO A 23 0.27 6.70 -41.61
CA PRO A 23 1.13 7.06 -42.74
C PRO A 23 0.69 6.31 -44.01
N GLY A 24 0.85 6.93 -45.18
CA GLY A 24 0.49 6.32 -46.47
C GLY A 24 1.40 5.16 -46.93
N THR A 25 2.29 4.69 -46.06
CA THR A 25 3.22 3.57 -46.28
C THR A 25 2.65 2.28 -45.69
N SER A 26 3.04 1.11 -46.22
CA SER A 26 2.61 -0.17 -45.63
C SER A 26 3.20 -0.38 -44.23
N SER A 27 2.57 -1.23 -43.41
CA SER A 27 3.09 -1.55 -42.08
C SER A 27 4.45 -2.25 -42.13
N GLU A 28 4.73 -3.00 -43.20
CA GLU A 28 6.01 -3.67 -43.43
C GLU A 28 7.13 -2.68 -43.75
N GLU A 29 6.84 -1.70 -44.61
CA GLU A 29 7.82 -0.69 -44.99
C GLU A 29 8.17 0.20 -43.80
N LEU A 30 7.17 0.59 -43.01
CA LEU A 30 7.38 1.38 -41.80
C LEU A 30 8.14 0.58 -40.73
N ALA A 31 7.80 -0.69 -40.53
CA ALA A 31 8.52 -1.58 -39.61
C ALA A 31 9.99 -1.75 -40.03
N GLY A 32 10.26 -1.93 -41.33
CA GLY A 32 11.62 -2.03 -41.86
C GLY A 32 12.45 -0.78 -41.62
N ARG A 33 11.87 0.41 -41.81
CA ARG A 33 12.53 1.69 -41.51
C ARG A 33 12.87 1.83 -40.03
N VAL A 34 11.91 1.59 -39.15
CA VAL A 34 12.09 1.64 -37.68
C VAL A 34 13.17 0.64 -37.23
N PHE A 35 13.10 -0.60 -37.71
CA PHE A 35 14.08 -1.64 -37.40
C PHE A 35 15.48 -1.25 -37.89
N SER A 36 15.62 -0.72 -39.12
CA SER A 36 16.92 -0.31 -39.65
C SER A 36 17.55 0.85 -38.87
N ALA A 37 16.73 1.80 -38.42
CA ALA A 37 17.18 2.91 -37.58
C ALA A 37 17.66 2.38 -36.22
N LEU A 38 16.89 1.50 -35.58
CA LEU A 38 17.28 0.86 -34.31
C LEU A 38 18.57 0.06 -34.45
N LYS A 39 18.65 -0.82 -35.45
CA LYS A 39 19.83 -1.65 -35.66
C LYS A 39 21.09 -0.81 -35.85
N ARG A 40 21.02 0.27 -36.64
CA ARG A 40 22.15 1.17 -36.85
C ARG A 40 22.60 1.86 -35.56
N THR A 41 21.67 2.20 -34.66
CA THR A 41 21.98 2.82 -33.36
C THR A 41 22.45 1.82 -32.30
N LEU A 42 21.94 0.58 -32.32
CA LEU A 42 22.22 -0.43 -31.28
C LEU A 42 23.41 -1.33 -31.60
N GLN A 43 23.75 -1.52 -32.88
CA GLN A 43 24.84 -2.39 -33.33
C GLN A 43 26.23 -2.05 -32.74
N PRO A 44 26.64 -0.78 -32.55
CA PRO A 44 27.91 -0.44 -31.89
C PRO A 44 27.93 -0.88 -30.41
N LEU A 45 26.78 -0.76 -29.74
CA LEU A 45 26.61 -1.00 -28.31
C LEU A 45 26.45 -2.50 -27.99
N SER A 46 25.86 -3.27 -28.90
CA SER A 46 25.73 -4.73 -28.83
C SER A 46 27.09 -5.45 -28.93
N GLN A 47 28.02 -4.91 -29.74
CA GLN A 47 29.34 -5.52 -29.97
C GLN A 47 30.37 -5.20 -28.87
N SER A 48 30.19 -4.11 -28.12
CA SER A 48 31.03 -3.75 -26.98
C SER A 48 30.22 -3.07 -25.84
N PRO A 49 29.44 -3.84 -25.06
CA PRO A 49 28.54 -3.31 -24.04
C PRO A 49 29.23 -2.59 -22.86
N LEU A 50 30.57 -2.71 -22.75
CA LEU A 50 31.39 -2.15 -21.67
C LEU A 50 32.19 -0.90 -22.07
N SER A 51 32.21 -0.51 -23.35
CA SER A 51 33.03 0.61 -23.85
C SER A 51 32.22 1.68 -24.60
N ALA A 52 30.93 1.78 -24.30
CA ALA A 52 30.01 2.69 -24.98
C ALA A 52 30.39 4.17 -24.78
N GLU A 53 30.50 4.93 -25.87
CA GLU A 53 30.70 6.38 -25.83
C GLU A 53 29.37 7.11 -25.61
N GLY A 54 29.41 8.27 -24.94
CA GLY A 54 28.22 9.07 -24.59
C GLY A 54 27.21 9.35 -25.71
N PRO A 55 27.59 9.78 -26.93
CA PRO A 55 26.63 10.16 -27.96
C PRO A 55 25.81 8.99 -28.54
N ASP A 56 26.39 7.78 -28.58
CA ASP A 56 25.69 6.59 -29.05
C ASP A 56 24.67 6.10 -28.01
N VAL A 57 25.02 6.20 -26.72
CA VAL A 57 24.12 5.88 -25.60
C VAL A 57 22.92 6.83 -25.56
N ASP A 58 23.14 8.14 -25.73
CA ASP A 58 22.07 9.14 -25.75
C ASP A 58 21.08 8.89 -26.90
N SER A 59 21.60 8.57 -28.08
CA SER A 59 20.81 8.25 -29.27
C SER A 59 19.98 6.97 -29.07
N ALA A 60 20.57 5.92 -28.48
CA ALA A 60 19.86 4.69 -28.13
C ALA A 60 18.76 4.94 -27.09
N CYS A 61 19.06 5.72 -26.03
CA CYS A 61 18.08 6.08 -24.99
C CYS A 61 16.88 6.85 -25.57
N LEU A 62 17.13 7.78 -26.49
CA LEU A 62 16.08 8.52 -27.19
C LEU A 62 15.21 7.59 -28.03
N CYS A 63 15.81 6.70 -28.83
CA CYS A 63 15.08 5.72 -29.64
C CYS A 63 14.19 4.81 -28.78
N LEU A 64 14.74 4.24 -27.70
CA LEU A 64 14.00 3.39 -26.76
C LEU A 64 12.87 4.15 -26.06
N THR A 65 13.08 5.42 -25.71
CA THR A 65 12.05 6.26 -25.09
C THR A 65 10.91 6.56 -26.06
N LEU A 66 11.21 6.84 -27.33
CA LEU A 66 10.21 7.09 -28.36
C LEU A 66 9.35 5.84 -28.60
N ILE A 67 9.97 4.67 -28.71
CA ILE A 67 9.26 3.38 -28.85
C ILE A 67 8.43 3.08 -27.61
N GLY A 68 8.99 3.27 -26.41
CA GLY A 68 8.24 3.12 -25.16
C GLY A 68 7.01 4.03 -25.09
N LYS A 69 7.10 5.27 -25.59
CA LYS A 69 5.95 6.17 -25.71
C LYS A 69 4.93 5.72 -26.76
N MET A 70 5.39 5.13 -27.88
CA MET A 70 4.47 4.56 -28.87
C MET A 70 3.68 3.40 -28.26
N ILE A 71 4.35 2.46 -27.57
CA ILE A 71 3.70 1.34 -26.88
C ILE A 71 2.68 1.84 -25.85
N ALA A 72 3.08 2.77 -24.98
CA ALA A 72 2.17 3.33 -23.97
C ALA A 72 0.95 4.03 -24.60
N GLY A 73 1.13 4.70 -25.74
CA GLY A 73 0.04 5.31 -26.49
C GLY A 73 -0.92 4.30 -27.13
N LEU A 74 -0.49 3.07 -27.41
CA LEU A 74 -1.37 2.00 -27.88
C LEU A 74 -2.29 1.46 -26.78
N SER A 75 -1.80 1.40 -25.55
CA SER A 75 -2.57 0.97 -24.38
C SER A 75 -3.53 2.06 -23.87
N GLY A 76 -3.26 3.34 -24.14
CA GLY A 76 -4.13 4.46 -23.76
C GLY A 76 -5.24 4.77 -24.78
N ASN A 77 -6.36 5.35 -24.34
CA ASN A 77 -7.51 5.73 -25.20
C ASN A 77 -7.29 6.97 -26.09
N SER A 78 -6.05 7.42 -26.26
CA SER A 78 -5.72 8.66 -26.97
C SER A 78 -5.73 8.54 -28.49
N LEU A 79 -5.53 7.33 -29.05
CA LEU A 79 -5.46 7.12 -30.50
C LEU A 79 -6.78 6.57 -31.10
N PRO A 80 -7.13 6.95 -32.34
CA PRO A 80 -8.19 6.30 -33.11
C PRO A 80 -7.93 4.79 -33.27
N GLN A 81 -8.98 3.97 -33.19
CA GLN A 81 -8.86 2.51 -33.22
C GLN A 81 -8.12 1.97 -34.46
N ASN A 82 -8.33 2.59 -35.63
CA ASN A 82 -7.66 2.19 -36.87
C ASN A 82 -6.15 2.50 -36.86
N ALA A 83 -5.73 3.59 -36.22
CA ALA A 83 -4.32 3.91 -36.05
C ALA A 83 -3.68 2.95 -35.03
N ARG A 84 -4.40 2.64 -33.95
CA ARG A 84 -3.95 1.68 -32.93
C ARG A 84 -3.68 0.29 -33.53
N THR A 85 -4.56 -0.24 -34.38
CA THR A 85 -4.34 -1.53 -35.03
C THR A 85 -3.15 -1.50 -36.00
N PHE A 86 -3.01 -0.43 -36.78
CA PHE A 86 -1.88 -0.26 -37.71
C PHE A 86 -0.54 -0.21 -36.98
N TYR A 87 -0.40 0.65 -35.98
CA TYR A 87 0.86 0.80 -35.23
C TYR A 87 1.19 -0.42 -34.37
N ARG A 88 0.18 -1.16 -33.88
CA ARG A 88 0.41 -2.45 -33.21
C ARG A 88 0.98 -3.50 -34.17
N ASP A 89 0.47 -3.57 -35.41
CA ASP A 89 1.02 -4.46 -36.45
C ASP A 89 2.48 -4.09 -36.78
N VAL A 90 2.79 -2.80 -36.88
CA VAL A 90 4.16 -2.30 -37.10
C VAL A 90 5.08 -2.74 -35.97
N LEU A 91 4.72 -2.49 -34.70
CA LEU A 91 5.55 -2.88 -33.56
C LEU A 91 5.72 -4.40 -33.48
N LYS A 92 4.65 -5.17 -33.71
CA LYS A 92 4.74 -6.63 -33.75
C LYS A 92 5.76 -7.09 -34.78
N LYS A 93 5.72 -6.55 -36.01
CA LYS A 93 6.70 -6.88 -37.07
C LYS A 93 8.13 -6.48 -36.69
N VAL A 94 8.31 -5.33 -36.03
CA VAL A 94 9.63 -4.87 -35.54
C VAL A 94 10.19 -5.82 -34.49
N PHE A 95 9.42 -6.20 -33.48
CA PHE A 95 9.88 -7.05 -32.38
C PHE A 95 9.90 -8.56 -32.71
N THR A 96 9.07 -9.02 -33.65
CA THR A 96 9.09 -10.41 -34.16
C THR A 96 10.25 -10.65 -35.13
N SER A 97 10.92 -9.59 -35.61
CA SER A 97 12.15 -9.75 -36.35
C SER A 97 13.20 -10.39 -35.44
N ALA A 98 13.71 -11.58 -35.83
CA ALA A 98 14.48 -12.49 -34.97
C ALA A 98 15.74 -11.87 -34.32
N ASP A 99 16.22 -10.76 -34.88
CA ASP A 99 17.43 -10.07 -34.43
C ASP A 99 17.14 -9.09 -33.28
N LEU A 100 16.01 -8.36 -33.30
CA LEU A 100 15.84 -7.19 -32.44
C LEU A 100 15.70 -7.55 -30.95
N MET A 101 14.83 -8.51 -30.63
CA MET A 101 14.60 -8.90 -29.23
C MET A 101 15.91 -9.42 -28.61
N SER A 102 16.64 -10.27 -29.36
CA SER A 102 17.94 -10.80 -28.95
C SER A 102 18.99 -9.71 -28.76
N GLU A 103 19.06 -8.72 -29.66
CA GLU A 103 19.94 -7.55 -29.53
C GLU A 103 19.58 -6.71 -28.30
N LEU A 104 18.30 -6.45 -28.03
CA LEU A 104 17.85 -5.73 -26.84
C LEU A 104 18.18 -6.48 -25.55
N MET A 105 18.01 -7.81 -25.53
CA MET A 105 18.40 -8.62 -24.37
C MET A 105 19.91 -8.56 -24.11
N SER A 106 20.75 -8.43 -25.15
CA SER A 106 22.21 -8.26 -24.97
C SER A 106 22.58 -6.96 -24.24
N LEU A 107 21.75 -5.91 -24.38
CA LEU A 107 21.97 -4.61 -23.75
C LEU A 107 21.58 -4.57 -22.27
N TYR A 108 20.97 -5.63 -21.72
CA TYR A 108 20.71 -5.74 -20.28
C TYR A 108 22.02 -5.75 -19.48
N ASN A 109 23.12 -6.22 -20.07
CA ASN A 109 24.47 -6.20 -19.48
C ASN A 109 25.26 -4.92 -19.81
N CYS A 110 24.62 -3.85 -20.28
CA CYS A 110 25.36 -2.63 -20.58
C CYS A 110 25.95 -2.01 -19.29
N GLY A 111 27.18 -1.49 -19.38
CA GLY A 111 27.82 -0.76 -18.27
C GLY A 111 27.05 0.50 -17.85
N ASP A 112 26.25 1.07 -18.76
CA ASP A 112 25.36 2.19 -18.47
C ASP A 112 24.02 1.71 -17.86
N ARG A 113 23.79 2.07 -16.60
CA ARG A 113 22.58 1.68 -15.84
C ARG A 113 21.30 2.29 -16.40
N LEU A 114 21.36 3.49 -17.00
CA LEU A 114 20.19 4.16 -17.57
C LEU A 114 19.78 3.45 -18.86
N LEU A 115 20.73 3.15 -19.75
CA LEU A 115 20.46 2.45 -20.99
C LEU A 115 19.93 1.04 -20.73
N SER A 116 20.55 0.30 -19.80
CA SER A 116 20.06 -1.03 -19.42
C SER A 116 18.63 -0.97 -18.86
N HIS A 117 18.33 -0.01 -17.98
CA HIS A 117 16.97 0.18 -17.47
C HIS A 117 15.96 0.59 -18.54
N LEU A 118 16.30 1.52 -19.44
CA LEU A 118 15.41 1.95 -20.53
C LEU A 118 15.15 0.82 -21.53
N THR A 119 16.17 -0.01 -21.79
CA THR A 119 16.04 -1.20 -22.62
C THR A 119 15.06 -2.18 -21.98
N ALA A 120 15.28 -2.52 -20.70
CA ALA A 120 14.39 -3.42 -19.96
C ALA A 120 12.96 -2.87 -19.90
N LYS A 121 12.79 -1.56 -19.72
CA LYS A 121 11.48 -0.89 -19.72
C LYS A 121 10.79 -0.98 -21.07
N CYS A 122 11.52 -0.76 -22.16
CA CYS A 122 10.98 -0.86 -23.52
C CYS A 122 10.53 -2.28 -23.84
N VAL A 123 11.38 -3.27 -23.57
CA VAL A 123 11.08 -4.70 -23.76
C VAL A 123 9.87 -5.11 -22.91
N SER A 124 9.86 -4.78 -21.62
CA SER A 124 8.75 -5.12 -20.72
C SER A 124 7.43 -4.49 -21.18
N SER A 125 7.46 -3.24 -21.63
CA SER A 125 6.26 -2.56 -22.16
C SER A 125 5.71 -3.27 -23.40
N PHE A 126 6.59 -3.72 -24.30
CA PHE A 126 6.20 -4.48 -25.48
C PHE A 126 5.58 -5.83 -25.10
N VAL A 127 6.25 -6.59 -24.23
CA VAL A 127 5.76 -7.89 -23.74
C VAL A 127 4.38 -7.73 -23.10
N ILE A 128 4.15 -6.66 -22.32
CA ILE A 128 2.83 -6.38 -21.74
C ILE A 128 1.77 -6.13 -22.83
N ASP A 129 2.01 -5.27 -23.82
CA ASP A 129 1.02 -4.99 -24.87
C ASP A 129 0.74 -6.24 -25.72
N ASP A 130 1.77 -7.00 -26.10
CA ASP A 130 1.62 -8.22 -26.92
C ASP A 130 0.87 -9.32 -26.15
N THR A 131 1.27 -9.59 -24.91
CA THR A 131 0.59 -10.59 -24.07
C THR A 131 -0.85 -10.20 -23.75
N CYS A 132 -1.14 -8.92 -23.51
CA CYS A 132 -2.51 -8.48 -23.26
C CYS A 132 -3.38 -8.44 -24.52
N ALA A 133 -2.78 -8.29 -25.71
CA ALA A 133 -3.50 -8.31 -26.98
C ALA A 133 -3.76 -9.73 -27.52
N TYR A 134 -2.80 -10.66 -27.38
CA TYR A 134 -2.86 -11.99 -28.01
C TYR A 134 -2.92 -13.16 -27.02
N GLY A 135 -2.60 -12.95 -25.74
CA GLY A 135 -2.70 -13.97 -24.69
C GLY A 135 -1.54 -14.96 -24.61
N ASP A 136 -0.49 -14.77 -25.42
CA ASP A 136 0.74 -15.56 -25.41
C ASP A 136 1.93 -14.69 -24.96
N VAL A 137 2.93 -15.35 -24.37
CA VAL A 137 4.14 -14.70 -23.85
C VAL A 137 5.27 -14.86 -24.87
N ASP A 138 6.04 -13.79 -25.08
CA ASP A 138 7.19 -13.82 -25.99
C ASP A 138 8.23 -14.89 -25.56
N ALA A 139 8.52 -15.82 -26.46
CA ALA A 139 9.38 -16.97 -26.19
C ALA A 139 10.87 -16.59 -26.08
N VAL A 140 11.32 -15.57 -26.83
CA VAL A 140 12.72 -15.14 -26.84
C VAL A 140 13.06 -14.46 -25.52
N TRP A 141 12.20 -13.54 -25.08
CA TRP A 141 12.31 -12.89 -23.78
C TRP A 141 12.26 -13.90 -22.63
N THR A 142 11.30 -14.84 -22.68
CA THR A 142 11.17 -15.87 -21.63
C THR A 142 12.42 -16.73 -21.51
N ALA A 143 12.97 -17.21 -22.63
CA ALA A 143 14.18 -18.02 -22.64
C ALA A 143 15.41 -17.24 -22.13
N ALA A 144 15.59 -15.99 -22.58
CA ALA A 144 16.73 -15.16 -22.19
C ALA A 144 16.70 -14.80 -20.68
N CYS A 145 15.52 -14.46 -20.14
CA CYS A 145 15.38 -14.23 -18.70
C CYS A 145 15.61 -15.52 -17.88
N ALA A 146 15.08 -16.66 -18.34
CA ALA A 146 15.28 -17.94 -17.67
C ALA A 146 16.76 -18.37 -17.66
N GLU A 147 17.47 -18.19 -18.77
CA GLU A 147 18.91 -18.44 -18.82
C GLU A 147 19.68 -17.54 -17.84
N THR A 148 19.32 -16.26 -17.78
CA THR A 148 19.94 -15.29 -16.87
C THR A 148 19.73 -15.67 -15.41
N PHE A 149 18.51 -16.05 -15.02
CA PHE A 149 18.19 -16.46 -13.64
C PHE A 149 18.94 -17.73 -13.22
N GLY A 150 19.19 -18.66 -14.13
CA GLY A 150 19.90 -19.90 -13.84
C GLY A 150 21.41 -19.75 -13.76
N SER A 151 22.00 -18.92 -14.62
CA SER A 151 23.45 -18.88 -14.86
C SER A 151 24.19 -17.68 -14.24
N SER A 152 23.52 -16.53 -14.06
CA SER A 152 24.22 -15.28 -13.75
C SER A 152 24.52 -15.09 -12.26
N PRO A 153 25.67 -14.49 -11.90
CA PRO A 153 25.92 -13.99 -10.54
C PRO A 153 25.08 -12.73 -10.25
N PRO A 154 24.98 -12.29 -8.97
CA PRO A 154 24.44 -10.98 -8.61
C PRO A 154 25.13 -9.86 -9.39
N GLY A 155 24.35 -8.93 -9.95
CA GLY A 155 24.84 -7.87 -10.83
C GLY A 155 23.79 -7.37 -11.82
N CYS A 156 24.20 -6.43 -12.68
CA CYS A 156 23.32 -5.66 -13.57
C CYS A 156 22.40 -6.52 -14.45
N THR A 157 22.91 -7.63 -15.02
CA THR A 157 22.13 -8.53 -15.89
C THR A 157 20.98 -9.20 -15.16
N LEU A 158 21.26 -9.70 -13.96
CA LEU A 158 20.27 -10.36 -13.13
C LEU A 158 19.26 -9.33 -12.61
N ASP A 159 19.73 -8.17 -12.17
CA ASP A 159 18.89 -7.08 -11.67
C ASP A 159 17.89 -6.57 -12.71
N THR A 160 18.35 -6.38 -13.94
CA THR A 160 17.53 -5.89 -15.05
C THR A 160 16.54 -6.92 -15.55
N SER A 161 16.93 -8.21 -15.56
CA SER A 161 16.02 -9.32 -15.86
C SER A 161 14.95 -9.50 -14.77
N LEU A 162 15.34 -9.40 -13.48
CA LEU A 162 14.41 -9.44 -12.35
C LEU A 162 13.43 -8.27 -12.40
N TRP A 163 13.94 -7.08 -12.67
CA TRP A 163 13.12 -5.89 -12.83
C TRP A 163 12.16 -6.02 -14.01
N SER A 164 12.62 -6.53 -15.15
CA SER A 164 11.80 -6.75 -16.35
C SER A 164 10.64 -7.72 -16.07
N LEU A 165 10.91 -8.88 -15.47
CA LEU A 165 9.85 -9.82 -15.07
C LEU A 165 8.88 -9.20 -14.06
N THR A 166 9.40 -8.47 -13.08
CA THR A 166 8.59 -7.77 -12.08
C THR A 166 7.65 -6.75 -12.72
N GLU A 167 8.15 -5.97 -13.69
CA GLU A 167 7.36 -4.96 -14.39
C GLU A 167 6.32 -5.60 -15.31
N VAL A 168 6.63 -6.71 -15.98
CA VAL A 168 5.64 -7.48 -16.76
C VAL A 168 4.51 -7.98 -15.88
N ILE A 169 4.81 -8.58 -14.71
CA ILE A 169 3.78 -9.02 -13.77
C ILE A 169 2.95 -7.82 -13.30
N LYS A 170 3.58 -6.71 -12.87
CA LYS A 170 2.87 -5.48 -12.47
C LYS A 170 2.00 -4.92 -13.59
N GLY A 171 2.49 -4.94 -14.82
CA GLY A 171 1.78 -4.50 -16.02
C GLY A 171 0.53 -5.32 -16.28
N ILE A 172 0.60 -6.65 -16.16
CA ILE A 172 -0.56 -7.54 -16.30
C ILE A 172 -1.58 -7.31 -15.16
N LEU A 173 -1.10 -7.07 -13.93
CA LEU A 173 -1.99 -6.77 -12.80
C LEU A 173 -2.73 -5.43 -13.03
N ARG A 174 -2.04 -4.41 -13.55
CA ARG A 174 -2.54 -3.06 -13.87
C ARG A 174 -3.46 -3.02 -15.10
N GLY A 175 -3.08 -3.73 -16.16
CA GLY A 175 -3.66 -3.59 -17.50
C GLY A 175 -5.08 -4.16 -17.63
N GLU A 176 -5.81 -3.75 -18.67
CA GLU A 176 -7.14 -4.26 -19.02
C GLU A 176 -7.04 -5.53 -19.89
N CYS A 177 -6.31 -6.54 -19.42
CA CYS A 177 -6.07 -7.77 -20.19
C CYS A 177 -7.23 -8.77 -19.98
N ALA A 178 -7.73 -9.38 -21.05
CA ALA A 178 -8.70 -10.47 -20.95
C ALA A 178 -8.05 -11.71 -20.29
N ASN A 179 -8.75 -12.39 -19.38
CA ASN A 179 -8.28 -13.61 -18.71
C ASN A 179 -6.90 -13.51 -18.03
N LYS A 180 -6.67 -12.44 -17.24
CA LYS A 180 -5.49 -12.26 -16.38
C LYS A 180 -4.97 -13.51 -15.64
N PRO A 181 -5.81 -14.33 -14.96
CA PRO A 181 -5.30 -15.50 -14.23
C PRO A 181 -4.66 -16.56 -15.14
N GLU A 182 -5.15 -16.72 -16.38
CA GLU A 182 -4.60 -17.71 -17.32
C GLU A 182 -3.26 -17.25 -17.87
N ILE A 183 -3.16 -15.97 -18.25
CA ILE A 183 -1.92 -15.34 -18.71
C ILE A 183 -0.83 -15.47 -17.64
N LEU A 184 -1.14 -15.12 -16.40
CA LEU A 184 -0.20 -15.22 -15.28
C LEU A 184 0.23 -16.67 -15.04
N ARG A 185 -0.67 -17.65 -15.14
CA ARG A 185 -0.33 -19.07 -15.00
C ARG A 185 0.63 -19.54 -16.09
N LYS A 186 0.38 -19.19 -17.36
CA LYS A 186 1.28 -19.51 -18.48
C LYS A 186 2.66 -18.87 -18.30
N LEU A 187 2.70 -17.59 -17.91
CA LEU A 187 3.94 -16.87 -17.64
C LEU A 187 4.76 -17.57 -16.55
N LEU A 188 4.14 -17.87 -15.40
CA LEU A 188 4.84 -18.47 -14.27
C LEU A 188 5.31 -19.91 -14.55
N ALA A 189 4.58 -20.67 -15.37
CA ALA A 189 5.00 -22.00 -15.78
C ALA A 189 6.34 -21.98 -16.54
N GLY A 190 6.63 -20.92 -17.29
CA GLY A 190 7.90 -20.75 -18.01
C GLY A 190 9.12 -20.49 -17.10
N PHE A 191 8.89 -20.08 -15.85
CA PHE A 191 9.95 -19.66 -14.93
C PHE A 191 10.04 -20.49 -13.64
N GLU A 192 9.16 -21.49 -13.45
CA GLU A 192 8.99 -22.18 -12.16
C GLU A 192 10.26 -22.83 -11.61
N GLU A 193 10.96 -23.63 -12.42
CA GLU A 193 12.19 -24.33 -12.01
C GLU A 193 13.31 -23.34 -11.69
N VAL A 194 13.48 -22.33 -12.53
CA VAL A 194 14.59 -21.40 -12.40
C VAL A 194 14.39 -20.43 -11.25
N LEU A 195 13.17 -19.93 -11.02
CA LEU A 195 12.86 -19.08 -9.87
C LEU A 195 12.99 -19.83 -8.55
N THR A 196 12.64 -21.13 -8.55
CA THR A 196 12.85 -21.99 -7.38
C THR A 196 14.34 -22.11 -7.07
N SER A 197 15.18 -22.42 -8.07
CA SER A 197 16.63 -22.46 -7.91
C SER A 197 17.20 -21.11 -7.43
N LEU A 198 16.73 -20.01 -8.02
CA LEU A 198 17.14 -18.66 -7.64
C LEU A 198 16.77 -18.34 -6.18
N PHE A 199 15.59 -18.74 -5.71
CA PHE A 199 15.17 -18.57 -4.32
C PHE A 199 16.16 -19.23 -3.36
N PHE A 200 16.53 -20.49 -3.62
CA PHE A 200 17.53 -21.20 -2.80
C PHE A 200 18.92 -20.56 -2.90
N LYS A 201 19.36 -20.17 -4.10
CA LYS A 201 20.65 -19.50 -4.32
C LYS A 201 20.75 -18.16 -3.56
N MET A 202 19.68 -17.37 -3.56
CA MET A 202 19.66 -16.03 -2.94
C MET A 202 19.45 -16.06 -1.43
N LEU A 203 18.70 -17.03 -0.90
CA LEU A 203 18.26 -17.03 0.50
C LEU A 203 18.90 -18.12 1.36
N LEU A 204 19.36 -19.23 0.78
CA LEU A 204 19.80 -20.42 1.52
C LEU A 204 21.28 -20.77 1.32
N HIS A 205 21.98 -20.17 0.35
CA HIS A 205 23.39 -20.45 0.13
C HIS A 205 24.29 -19.58 1.03
N ASP A 206 25.47 -20.11 1.42
CA ASP A 206 26.58 -19.54 2.22
C ASP A 206 27.19 -18.21 1.69
N ALA A 207 26.41 -17.37 1.00
CA ALA A 207 26.82 -16.06 0.50
C ALA A 207 27.23 -15.08 1.62
N PHE A 208 26.91 -15.39 2.88
CA PHE A 208 27.13 -14.51 4.02
C PHE A 208 28.40 -14.82 4.84
N GLU A 209 29.07 -15.96 4.63
CA GLU A 209 30.20 -16.39 5.47
C GLU A 209 31.59 -16.24 4.82
N ASN A 210 31.70 -16.04 3.49
CA ASN A 210 33.00 -15.98 2.83
C ASN A 210 33.56 -14.55 2.70
N SER A 211 34.66 -14.32 3.42
CA SER A 211 35.45 -13.09 3.62
C SER A 211 36.03 -12.38 2.36
N GLN A 212 35.55 -12.65 1.15
CA GLN A 212 36.01 -12.00 -0.10
C GLN A 212 34.99 -11.04 -0.74
N VAL A 213 33.81 -10.84 -0.14
CA VAL A 213 32.68 -10.14 -0.77
C VAL A 213 32.68 -8.61 -0.61
N ALA A 214 33.66 -8.01 0.07
CA ALA A 214 33.61 -6.57 0.44
C ALA A 214 33.41 -5.60 -0.74
N GLU A 215 33.86 -5.93 -1.96
CA GLU A 215 33.64 -5.09 -3.17
C GLU A 215 32.28 -5.34 -3.86
N ASN A 216 31.64 -6.50 -3.64
CA ASN A 216 30.39 -6.90 -4.31
C ASN A 216 29.13 -6.81 -3.43
N ILE A 217 29.25 -6.33 -2.18
CA ILE A 217 28.10 -6.20 -1.26
C ILE A 217 27.02 -5.27 -1.83
N THR A 218 27.41 -4.19 -2.50
CA THR A 218 26.46 -3.23 -3.08
C THR A 218 25.63 -3.85 -4.20
N ASP A 219 26.24 -4.72 -5.01
CA ASP A 219 25.53 -5.38 -6.10
C ASP A 219 24.62 -6.48 -5.56
N LEU A 220 25.06 -7.23 -4.54
CA LEU A 220 24.20 -8.18 -3.84
C LEU A 220 22.99 -7.49 -3.19
N ASP A 221 23.19 -6.34 -2.55
CA ASP A 221 22.13 -5.55 -1.93
C ASP A 221 21.05 -5.11 -2.95
N VAL A 222 21.48 -4.71 -4.15
CA VAL A 222 20.57 -4.35 -5.26
C VAL A 222 19.84 -5.60 -5.77
N THR A 223 20.56 -6.70 -6.02
CA THR A 223 19.96 -7.96 -6.49
C THR A 223 18.96 -8.54 -5.51
N VAL A 224 19.27 -8.57 -4.21
CA VAL A 224 18.30 -9.02 -3.20
C VAL A 224 17.09 -8.10 -3.19
N SER A 225 17.28 -6.79 -3.34
CA SER A 225 16.16 -5.83 -3.35
C SER A 225 15.26 -5.98 -4.57
N THR A 226 15.81 -6.16 -5.77
CA THR A 226 15.03 -6.43 -6.99
C THR A 226 14.32 -7.77 -6.90
N PHE A 227 14.95 -8.77 -6.27
CA PHE A 227 14.32 -10.05 -5.98
C PHE A 227 13.16 -9.93 -4.99
N MET A 228 13.27 -9.11 -3.94
CA MET A 228 12.15 -8.83 -3.03
C MET A 228 10.97 -8.16 -3.75
N ASP A 229 11.24 -7.27 -4.70
CA ASP A 229 10.19 -6.63 -5.52
C ASP A 229 9.48 -7.65 -6.42
N LEU A 230 10.21 -8.64 -6.95
CA LEU A 230 9.64 -9.77 -7.68
C LEU A 230 8.77 -10.64 -6.78
N LEU A 231 9.23 -10.98 -5.58
CA LEU A 231 8.45 -11.75 -4.61
C LEU A 231 7.16 -11.01 -4.21
N GLU A 232 7.19 -9.68 -4.07
CA GLU A 232 5.99 -8.87 -3.84
C GLU A 232 5.01 -8.97 -5.01
N ALA A 233 5.50 -8.88 -6.26
CA ALA A 233 4.71 -9.05 -7.47
C ALA A 233 4.04 -10.43 -7.56
N LEU A 234 4.80 -11.49 -7.25
CA LEU A 234 4.31 -12.85 -7.20
C LEU A 234 3.24 -13.05 -6.11
N CYS A 235 3.44 -12.47 -4.93
CA CYS A 235 2.46 -12.54 -3.84
C CYS A 235 1.16 -11.79 -4.20
N ALA A 236 1.27 -10.61 -4.80
CA ALA A 236 0.12 -9.85 -5.29
C ALA A 236 -0.69 -10.60 -6.35
N ALA A 237 -0.01 -11.27 -7.29
CA ALA A 237 -0.64 -12.09 -8.30
C ALA A 237 -1.43 -13.27 -7.68
N ARG A 238 -0.86 -13.93 -6.67
CA ARG A 238 -1.52 -15.02 -5.95
C ARG A 238 -2.77 -14.57 -5.22
N LEU A 239 -2.66 -13.52 -4.39
CA LEU A 239 -3.77 -13.05 -3.55
C LEU A 239 -4.94 -12.45 -4.35
N ARG A 240 -4.66 -11.82 -5.50
CA ARG A 240 -5.71 -11.17 -6.31
C ARG A 240 -6.40 -12.10 -7.31
N TYR A 241 -5.64 -13.05 -7.88
CA TYR A 241 -6.12 -13.87 -9.00
C TYR A 241 -6.07 -15.37 -8.73
N GLY A 242 -5.70 -15.81 -7.53
CA GLY A 242 -5.67 -17.23 -7.15
C GLY A 242 -4.62 -18.06 -7.90
N VAL A 243 -3.61 -17.41 -8.50
CA VAL A 243 -2.54 -18.11 -9.20
C VAL A 243 -1.55 -18.66 -8.17
N CYS A 244 -1.31 -19.97 -8.18
CA CYS A 244 -0.44 -20.64 -7.23
C CYS A 244 0.66 -21.41 -7.95
N SER A 245 1.91 -21.08 -7.66
CA SER A 245 3.13 -21.73 -8.16
C SER A 245 4.08 -22.09 -7.00
N THR A 246 5.04 -22.97 -7.25
CA THR A 246 5.98 -23.42 -6.21
C THR A 246 6.74 -22.26 -5.56
N VAL A 247 7.29 -21.33 -6.35
CA VAL A 247 8.01 -20.16 -5.82
C VAL A 247 7.14 -19.26 -4.94
N GLN A 248 5.85 -19.10 -5.29
CA GLN A 248 4.92 -18.32 -4.48
C GLN A 248 4.69 -18.97 -3.12
N ARG A 249 4.64 -20.31 -3.05
CA ARG A 249 4.50 -21.06 -1.78
C ARG A 249 5.78 -21.04 -0.94
N LEU A 250 6.95 -21.14 -1.59
CA LEU A 250 8.25 -21.14 -0.89
C LEU A 250 8.46 -19.90 -0.02
N MET A 251 7.96 -18.73 -0.45
CA MET A 251 8.02 -17.50 0.36
C MET A 251 7.35 -17.65 1.73
N PHE A 252 6.24 -18.40 1.80
CA PHE A 252 5.52 -18.66 3.05
C PHE A 252 6.21 -19.75 3.87
N LEU A 253 6.56 -20.87 3.21
CA LEU A 253 7.19 -22.04 3.82
C LEU A 253 8.58 -21.72 4.42
N HIS A 254 9.34 -20.84 3.78
CA HIS A 254 10.68 -20.42 4.21
C HIS A 254 10.74 -19.00 4.77
N SER A 255 9.63 -18.51 5.32
CA SER A 255 9.56 -17.19 5.98
C SER A 255 10.55 -17.04 7.14
N SER A 256 10.92 -18.12 7.82
CA SER A 256 12.00 -18.12 8.84
C SER A 256 13.36 -17.69 8.27
N VAL A 257 13.67 -18.07 7.02
CA VAL A 257 14.90 -17.66 6.33
C VAL A 257 14.88 -16.16 6.07
N LEU A 258 13.75 -15.61 5.63
CA LEU A 258 13.57 -14.17 5.43
C LEU A 258 13.74 -13.39 6.75
N LEU A 259 13.24 -13.93 7.86
CA LEU A 259 13.41 -13.33 9.19
C LEU A 259 14.88 -13.35 9.65
N ARG A 260 15.64 -14.40 9.33
CA ARG A 260 17.08 -14.51 9.64
C ARG A 260 17.96 -13.59 8.80
N LEU A 261 17.49 -13.06 7.67
CA LEU A 261 18.19 -12.00 6.95
C LEU A 261 18.38 -10.73 7.80
N MET A 262 17.68 -10.59 8.93
CA MET A 262 17.93 -9.48 9.85
C MET A 262 19.32 -9.58 10.51
N ASP A 263 19.86 -10.80 10.63
CA ASP A 263 21.18 -11.09 11.20
C ASP A 263 22.32 -11.00 10.17
N SER A 264 22.00 -10.93 8.87
CA SER A 264 23.00 -10.97 7.80
C SER A 264 23.76 -9.65 7.62
N CYS A 265 24.80 -9.66 6.78
CA CYS A 265 25.61 -8.48 6.44
C CYS A 265 24.93 -7.50 5.45
N LEU A 266 23.69 -7.77 5.03
CA LEU A 266 22.95 -6.94 4.07
C LEU A 266 22.75 -5.51 4.57
N GLY A 267 22.68 -4.59 3.61
CA GLY A 267 22.38 -3.19 3.85
C GLY A 267 21.03 -3.00 4.57
N TYR A 268 20.95 -1.95 5.39
CA TYR A 268 19.74 -1.62 6.16
C TYR A 268 18.49 -1.48 5.28
N PHE A 269 18.65 -0.94 4.08
CA PHE A 269 17.54 -0.75 3.15
C PHE A 269 16.97 -2.08 2.64
N VAL A 270 17.82 -3.09 2.44
CA VAL A 270 17.42 -4.45 2.05
C VAL A 270 16.64 -5.09 3.19
N LYS A 271 17.15 -4.97 4.43
CA LYS A 271 16.44 -5.46 5.64
C LYS A 271 15.06 -4.80 5.78
N LYS A 272 14.97 -3.50 5.51
CA LYS A 272 13.71 -2.76 5.46
C LYS A 272 12.76 -3.26 4.38
N ARG A 273 13.26 -3.56 3.18
CA ARG A 273 12.48 -4.16 2.08
C ARG A 273 11.90 -5.52 2.48
N VAL A 274 12.70 -6.40 3.07
CA VAL A 274 12.26 -7.73 3.54
C VAL A 274 11.13 -7.62 4.57
N LEU A 275 11.27 -6.74 5.56
CA LEU A 275 10.21 -6.53 6.56
C LEU A 275 8.94 -5.93 5.96
N LEU A 276 9.05 -4.99 5.03
CA LEU A 276 7.88 -4.42 4.36
C LEU A 276 7.15 -5.45 3.49
N LEU A 277 7.90 -6.32 2.80
CA LEU A 277 7.33 -7.47 2.09
C LEU A 277 6.56 -8.37 3.05
N LEU A 278 7.18 -8.81 4.14
CA LEU A 278 6.53 -9.65 5.15
C LEU A 278 5.27 -8.96 5.73
N LYS A 279 5.36 -7.67 6.08
CA LYS A 279 4.22 -6.87 6.57
C LYS A 279 3.05 -6.94 5.59
N ARG A 280 3.30 -6.61 4.32
CA ARG A 280 2.26 -6.59 3.28
C ARG A 280 1.66 -7.97 3.05
N THR A 281 2.48 -9.03 3.10
CA THR A 281 2.03 -10.42 2.98
C THR A 281 1.11 -10.81 4.13
N VAL A 282 1.48 -10.56 5.39
CA VAL A 282 0.66 -10.94 6.56
C VAL A 282 -0.65 -10.13 6.63
N VAL A 283 -0.62 -8.87 6.18
CA VAL A 283 -1.81 -8.01 6.07
C VAL A 283 -2.68 -8.35 4.85
N GLN A 284 -2.19 -9.23 3.95
CA GLN A 284 -2.85 -9.62 2.69
C GLN A 284 -3.06 -8.42 1.73
N ARG A 285 -2.11 -7.47 1.72
CA ARG A 285 -2.11 -6.29 0.83
C ARG A 285 -0.80 -6.07 0.04
N PRO A 286 -0.14 -7.10 -0.52
CA PRO A 286 0.98 -6.88 -1.44
C PRO A 286 0.49 -6.22 -2.73
N GLY A 287 1.26 -5.25 -3.23
CA GLY A 287 0.94 -4.57 -4.48
C GLY A 287 -0.37 -3.76 -4.46
N GLU A 288 -0.82 -3.32 -3.29
CA GLU A 288 -2.00 -2.43 -3.12
C GLU A 288 -1.92 -1.25 -4.09
N ASP A 289 -0.73 -0.63 -4.19
CA ASP A 289 -0.40 0.48 -5.09
C ASP A 289 -0.53 0.18 -6.60
N TRP A 290 -0.74 -1.08 -7.01
CA TRP A 290 -0.68 -1.49 -8.41
C TRP A 290 -2.02 -1.80 -9.06
N ALA A 291 -3.13 -1.95 -8.35
CA ALA A 291 -4.42 -2.20 -9.02
C ALA A 291 -5.38 -1.03 -8.81
N LEU A 292 -6.03 -0.63 -9.91
CA LEU A 292 -7.12 0.34 -9.90
C LEU A 292 -8.37 -0.35 -9.37
N GLY A 293 -8.57 -0.33 -8.04
CA GLY A 293 -9.86 -0.58 -7.39
C GLY A 293 -10.47 -1.99 -7.47
N ASP A 294 -9.96 -2.88 -8.33
CA ASP A 294 -10.56 -4.20 -8.55
C ASP A 294 -10.03 -5.21 -7.52
N ARG A 295 -10.63 -5.17 -6.33
CA ARG A 295 -10.62 -6.33 -5.42
C ARG A 295 -11.66 -7.29 -5.96
N HIS A 296 -11.34 -8.03 -7.02
CA HIS A 296 -12.13 -9.20 -7.35
C HIS A 296 -12.13 -10.09 -6.10
N SER A 297 -13.31 -10.23 -5.49
CA SER A 297 -13.57 -11.27 -4.51
C SER A 297 -13.09 -12.56 -5.15
N ALA A 298 -12.11 -13.21 -4.54
CA ALA A 298 -11.52 -14.45 -5.03
C ALA A 298 -12.62 -15.43 -5.44
N LEU A 299 -12.92 -15.50 -6.74
CA LEU A 299 -13.87 -16.45 -7.33
C LEU A 299 -13.28 -17.87 -7.33
N GLN A 300 -12.02 -18.02 -6.91
CA GLN A 300 -11.36 -19.26 -6.55
C GLN A 300 -10.61 -19.02 -5.24
N GLU A 301 -11.13 -19.57 -4.14
CA GLU A 301 -10.37 -19.71 -2.91
C GLU A 301 -9.16 -20.61 -3.21
N ASP A 302 -7.95 -20.04 -3.14
CA ASP A 302 -6.73 -20.84 -3.16
C ASP A 302 -6.71 -21.70 -1.89
N GLU A 303 -7.05 -22.98 -2.03
CA GLU A 303 -7.14 -23.98 -0.95
C GLU A 303 -5.85 -24.04 -0.11
N PHE A 304 -4.70 -23.72 -0.71
CA PHE A 304 -3.40 -23.74 -0.02
C PHE A 304 -3.08 -22.44 0.71
N LEU A 305 -3.74 -21.32 0.40
CA LEU A 305 -3.36 -20.01 0.93
C LEU A 305 -3.55 -19.93 2.45
N ALA A 306 -4.64 -20.47 2.98
CA ALA A 306 -4.89 -20.46 4.42
C ALA A 306 -3.82 -21.26 5.18
N GLY A 307 -3.45 -22.44 4.67
CA GLY A 307 -2.38 -23.26 5.24
C GLY A 307 -1.01 -22.58 5.14
N ASP A 308 -0.67 -22.00 3.98
CA ASP A 308 0.61 -21.30 3.78
C ASP A 308 0.71 -20.05 4.68
N MET A 309 -0.37 -19.29 4.86
CA MET A 309 -0.43 -18.15 5.79
C MET A 309 -0.23 -18.60 7.25
N LEU A 310 -0.78 -19.75 7.63
CA LEU A 310 -0.57 -20.33 8.95
C LEU A 310 0.89 -20.73 9.17
N VAL A 311 1.54 -21.34 8.17
CA VAL A 311 2.98 -21.68 8.24
C VAL A 311 3.82 -20.41 8.40
N LEU A 312 3.50 -19.34 7.66
CA LEU A 312 4.17 -18.06 7.80
C LEU A 312 4.00 -17.47 9.20
N ALA A 313 2.76 -17.45 9.72
CA ALA A 313 2.47 -16.94 11.05
C ALA A 313 3.21 -17.75 12.14
N ASP A 314 3.25 -19.08 12.00
CA ASP A 314 3.96 -19.97 12.91
C ASP A 314 5.46 -19.74 12.91
N ALA A 315 6.07 -19.55 11.73
CA ALA A 315 7.48 -19.23 11.61
C ALA A 315 7.81 -17.88 12.28
N VAL A 316 6.97 -16.85 12.10
CA VAL A 316 7.13 -15.56 12.79
C VAL A 316 7.09 -15.73 14.30
N LEU A 317 6.09 -16.46 14.82
CA LEU A 317 5.94 -16.67 16.26
C LEU A 317 7.10 -17.48 16.86
N GLN A 318 7.58 -18.50 16.14
CA GLN A 318 8.76 -19.27 16.56
C GLN A 318 10.04 -18.42 16.60
N GLU A 319 10.28 -17.58 15.60
CA GLU A 319 11.45 -16.71 15.58
C GLU A 319 11.36 -15.59 16.64
N VAL A 320 10.15 -15.06 16.91
CA VAL A 320 9.90 -14.14 18.03
C VAL A 320 10.26 -14.80 19.35
N ALA A 321 9.76 -16.02 19.61
CA ALA A 321 10.14 -16.79 20.79
C ALA A 321 11.65 -17.09 20.89
N ALA A 322 12.34 -17.17 19.74
CA ALA A 322 13.80 -17.29 19.65
C ALA A 322 14.56 -15.93 19.81
N GLY A 323 13.85 -14.86 20.16
CA GLY A 323 14.40 -13.54 20.45
C GLY A 323 14.63 -12.64 19.23
N TRP A 324 13.84 -12.82 18.15
CA TRP A 324 13.97 -12.02 16.91
C TRP A 324 13.93 -10.50 17.14
N PHE A 325 13.11 -9.99 18.09
CA PHE A 325 13.06 -8.55 18.37
C PHE A 325 14.40 -7.95 18.83
N ARG A 326 15.27 -8.76 19.46
CA ARG A 326 16.61 -8.32 19.85
C ARG A 326 17.53 -8.13 18.65
N ARG A 327 17.26 -8.87 17.57
CA ARG A 327 18.03 -8.92 16.34
C ARG A 327 17.63 -7.84 15.34
N VAL A 328 16.36 -7.43 15.33
CA VAL A 328 15.87 -6.33 14.50
C VAL A 328 16.55 -5.02 14.94
N TRP A 329 17.48 -4.55 14.11
CA TRP A 329 18.13 -3.27 14.31
C TRP A 329 17.26 -2.15 13.75
N VAL A 330 16.98 -1.13 14.56
CA VAL A 330 16.21 0.05 14.15
C VAL A 330 17.15 1.24 14.19
N LYS A 331 17.38 1.87 13.04
CA LYS A 331 18.23 3.07 12.96
C LYS A 331 17.62 4.18 13.83
N PRO A 332 18.47 4.96 14.51
CA PRO A 332 18.03 6.10 15.30
C PRO A 332 17.57 7.28 14.43
N GLN A 333 17.75 7.22 13.11
CA GLN A 333 17.35 8.24 12.15
C GLN A 333 16.30 7.66 11.18
N PRO A 334 15.29 8.44 10.77
CA PRO A 334 14.32 8.00 9.77
C PRO A 334 15.03 7.79 8.42
N SER A 335 14.86 6.60 7.83
CA SER A 335 15.37 6.34 6.48
C SER A 335 14.33 6.76 5.45
N PHE A 336 14.53 7.94 4.84
CA PHE A 336 13.73 8.44 3.74
C PHE A 336 14.15 7.78 2.42
N LEU A 337 13.19 7.26 1.66
CA LEU A 337 13.42 6.98 0.24
C LEU A 337 13.49 8.33 -0.49
N GLY A 338 14.69 8.76 -0.89
CA GLY A 338 14.87 9.90 -1.80
C GLY A 338 15.68 11.10 -1.29
N GLY A 339 16.35 11.03 -0.14
CA GLY A 339 17.27 12.10 0.26
C GLY A 339 18.08 11.82 1.51
N ASN A 340 19.41 11.89 1.40
CA ASN A 340 20.33 11.94 2.53
C ASN A 340 20.20 13.30 3.22
N ARG A 341 19.29 13.45 4.19
CA ARG A 341 19.48 14.49 5.21
C ARG A 341 20.49 13.95 6.23
N GLU A 342 21.76 14.35 6.08
CA GLU A 342 22.86 13.92 6.95
C GLU A 342 22.85 14.57 8.35
N LYS A 343 21.98 15.55 8.60
CA LYS A 343 21.93 16.27 9.88
C LYS A 343 20.51 16.36 10.40
N PHE A 344 20.23 15.54 11.41
CA PHE A 344 19.09 15.73 12.31
C PHE A 344 19.61 16.35 13.61
N PRO A 345 18.89 17.31 14.22
CA PRO A 345 19.16 17.70 15.59
C PRO A 345 19.08 16.46 16.51
N GLU A 346 19.98 16.38 17.49
CA GLU A 346 20.01 15.29 18.47
C GLU A 346 18.62 15.13 19.13
N GLY A 347 17.92 14.03 18.82
CA GLY A 347 16.62 13.71 19.42
C GLY A 347 15.48 13.39 18.43
N GLU A 348 15.65 13.58 17.12
CA GLU A 348 14.61 13.26 16.14
C GLU A 348 14.61 11.76 15.73
N GLY A 349 13.72 11.00 16.37
CA GLY A 349 12.96 9.86 15.82
C GLY A 349 13.72 8.65 15.26
N LYS A 350 13.55 7.47 15.89
CA LYS A 350 13.95 6.19 15.28
C LYS A 350 13.15 5.92 14.00
N ASP A 351 13.62 5.01 13.14
CA ASP A 351 12.85 4.58 11.95
C ASP A 351 11.51 3.91 12.37
N VAL A 352 10.47 4.73 12.50
CA VAL A 352 9.13 4.33 12.93
C VAL A 352 8.51 3.34 11.94
N VAL A 353 8.88 3.40 10.65
CA VAL A 353 8.38 2.47 9.62
C VAL A 353 8.78 1.03 9.96
N MET A 354 10.02 0.82 10.39
CA MET A 354 10.50 -0.50 10.80
C MET A 354 9.79 -0.98 12.07
N LEU A 355 9.60 -0.09 13.05
CA LEU A 355 8.87 -0.41 14.29
C LEU A 355 7.42 -0.80 13.99
N ARG A 356 6.71 -0.04 13.15
CA ARG A 356 5.35 -0.36 12.69
C ARG A 356 5.30 -1.70 11.99
N ALA A 357 6.17 -1.94 11.01
CA ALA A 357 6.21 -3.18 10.25
C ALA A 357 6.42 -4.38 11.16
N THR A 358 7.45 -4.34 12.01
CA THR A 358 7.76 -5.40 12.97
C THR A 358 6.63 -5.65 13.97
N SER A 359 5.98 -4.59 14.47
CA SER A 359 4.83 -4.70 15.38
C SER A 359 3.62 -5.34 14.69
N LEU A 360 3.29 -4.90 13.47
CA LEU A 360 2.14 -5.38 12.73
C LEU A 360 2.33 -6.82 12.25
N ILE A 361 3.54 -7.22 11.85
CA ILE A 361 3.88 -8.61 11.51
C ILE A 361 3.54 -9.54 12.67
N LEU A 362 3.94 -9.20 13.91
CA LEU A 362 3.62 -10.01 15.08
C LEU A 362 2.11 -10.03 15.34
N ILE A 363 1.49 -8.86 15.44
CA ILE A 363 0.07 -8.71 15.81
C ILE A 363 -0.82 -9.49 14.82
N LYS A 364 -0.52 -9.41 13.52
CA LYS A 364 -1.27 -10.15 12.49
C LYS A 364 -0.96 -11.64 12.46
N SER A 365 0.28 -12.05 12.73
CA SER A 365 0.62 -13.48 12.87
C SER A 365 -0.14 -14.13 14.02
N LEU A 366 -0.28 -13.43 15.15
CA LEU A 366 -1.13 -13.88 16.25
C LEU A 366 -2.58 -14.05 15.81
N GLN A 367 -3.14 -13.10 15.05
CA GLN A 367 -4.50 -13.19 14.53
C GLN A 367 -4.71 -14.45 13.69
N ILE A 368 -3.86 -14.66 12.69
CA ILE A 368 -3.94 -15.79 11.77
C ILE A 368 -3.93 -17.10 12.56
N ARG A 369 -2.99 -17.22 13.50
CA ARG A 369 -2.89 -18.44 14.31
C ARG A 369 -4.11 -18.65 15.22
N THR A 370 -4.67 -17.59 15.81
CA THR A 370 -5.91 -17.69 16.63
C THR A 370 -7.15 -18.04 15.82
N GLN A 371 -7.24 -17.61 14.55
CA GLN A 371 -8.35 -17.98 13.66
C GLN A 371 -8.35 -19.47 13.31
N HIS A 372 -7.17 -20.10 13.28
CA HIS A 372 -6.98 -21.53 13.00
C HIS A 372 -6.88 -22.42 14.25
N ALA A 373 -7.07 -21.88 15.45
CA ALA A 373 -6.97 -22.65 16.71
C ALA A 373 -8.12 -23.65 16.93
N GLY A 374 -9.15 -23.66 16.07
CA GLY A 374 -10.30 -24.57 16.13
C GLY A 374 -10.17 -25.88 15.33
N THR A 375 -9.11 -26.06 14.54
CA THR A 375 -8.84 -27.29 13.76
C THR A 375 -7.94 -28.25 14.53
N GLU A 376 -8.29 -29.54 14.50
CA GLU A 376 -7.93 -30.63 15.43
C GLU A 376 -6.42 -30.92 15.72
N GLU A 377 -5.47 -30.14 15.21
CA GLU A 377 -4.02 -30.44 15.26
C GLU A 377 -3.11 -29.48 16.07
N SER A 378 -3.64 -28.50 16.82
CA SER A 378 -2.78 -27.56 17.58
C SER A 378 -2.96 -27.62 19.10
N GLU A 379 -2.43 -28.67 19.74
CA GLU A 379 -2.32 -28.82 21.21
C GLU A 379 -1.22 -27.94 21.87
N ARG A 380 -0.90 -26.77 21.30
CA ARG A 380 -0.11 -25.75 22.03
C ARG A 380 -1.02 -24.60 22.37
N ALA A 381 -1.35 -24.46 23.66
CA ALA A 381 -2.01 -23.28 24.19
C ALA A 381 -1.25 -22.03 23.73
N LEU A 382 -1.87 -21.23 22.87
CA LEU A 382 -1.29 -19.98 22.40
C LEU A 382 -1.36 -18.93 23.49
N HIS A 383 -0.21 -18.62 24.10
CA HIS A 383 -0.11 -17.56 25.07
C HIS A 383 0.07 -16.20 24.39
N VAL A 384 -1.01 -15.64 23.83
CA VAL A 384 -1.03 -14.32 23.17
C VAL A 384 -0.40 -13.23 24.05
N GLN A 385 -0.61 -13.33 25.38
CA GLN A 385 -0.05 -12.41 26.37
C GLN A 385 1.48 -12.34 26.34
N GLU A 386 2.17 -13.48 26.20
CA GLU A 386 3.64 -13.52 26.25
C GLU A 386 4.25 -12.77 25.07
N TYR A 387 3.71 -13.00 23.87
CA TYR A 387 4.14 -12.33 22.65
C TYR A 387 3.92 -10.81 22.69
N LEU A 388 2.77 -10.36 23.19
CA LEU A 388 2.48 -8.93 23.31
C LEU A 388 3.32 -8.25 24.41
N LEU A 389 3.65 -8.94 25.50
CA LEU A 389 4.61 -8.44 26.49
C LEU A 389 6.01 -8.30 25.89
N GLU A 390 6.44 -9.25 25.05
CA GLU A 390 7.72 -9.15 24.35
C GLU A 390 7.75 -7.95 23.38
N LEU A 391 6.64 -7.72 22.66
CA LEU A 391 6.48 -6.54 21.81
C LEU A 391 6.59 -5.25 22.62
N LEU A 392 5.88 -5.14 23.75
CA LEU A 392 5.95 -3.95 24.60
C LEU A 392 7.36 -3.73 25.15
N ALA A 393 8.07 -4.79 25.57
CA ALA A 393 9.45 -4.70 26.02
C ALA A 393 10.38 -4.20 24.90
N PHE A 394 10.20 -4.68 23.67
CA PHE A 394 10.91 -4.20 22.49
C PHE A 394 10.63 -2.71 22.22
N LEU A 395 9.35 -2.33 22.24
CA LEU A 395 8.90 -0.96 22.02
C LEU A 395 9.45 0.00 23.09
N GLN A 396 9.42 -0.38 24.36
CA GLN A 396 9.93 0.42 25.48
C GLN A 396 11.44 0.70 25.36
N GLN A 397 12.23 -0.27 24.91
CA GLN A 397 13.66 -0.08 24.67
C GLN A 397 13.94 0.86 23.49
N ARG A 398 13.05 0.85 22.48
CA ARG A 398 13.27 1.54 21.22
C ARG A 398 12.66 2.94 21.19
N VAL A 399 11.56 3.24 21.87
CA VAL A 399 10.95 4.58 21.79
C VAL A 399 11.16 5.33 23.11
N ALA A 400 12.01 6.35 23.07
CA ALA A 400 12.36 7.13 24.27
C ALA A 400 11.14 7.86 24.88
N GLN A 401 10.15 8.20 24.06
CA GLN A 401 8.92 8.87 24.47
C GLN A 401 8.07 8.01 25.45
N PHE A 402 8.22 6.68 25.44
CA PHE A 402 7.48 5.79 26.36
C PHE A 402 7.96 5.85 27.80
N LYS A 403 9.15 6.40 28.08
CA LYS A 403 9.65 6.52 29.45
C LYS A 403 8.82 7.46 30.34
N GLY A 404 7.97 8.31 29.73
CA GLY A 404 7.07 9.22 30.44
C GLY A 404 5.59 8.82 30.43
N GLU A 405 5.20 7.79 29.66
CA GLU A 405 3.80 7.38 29.53
C GLU A 405 3.49 6.14 30.38
N PRO A 406 2.56 6.23 31.35
CA PRO A 406 2.33 5.14 32.30
C PRO A 406 1.43 4.01 31.74
N HIS A 407 0.75 4.22 30.60
CA HIS A 407 -0.30 3.32 30.13
C HIS A 407 0.10 2.55 28.87
N SER A 408 0.38 1.26 28.97
CA SER A 408 0.93 0.45 27.86
C SER A 408 0.09 0.44 26.58
N CYS A 409 -1.23 0.63 26.67
CA CYS A 409 -2.12 0.73 25.50
C CYS A 409 -1.83 1.94 24.60
N SER A 410 -1.21 3.01 25.11
CA SER A 410 -0.87 4.17 24.28
C SER A 410 0.33 3.91 23.37
N TRP A 411 1.23 2.99 23.75
CA TRP A 411 2.47 2.76 23.03
C TRP A 411 2.22 2.23 21.62
N ILE A 412 1.21 1.37 21.46
CA ILE A 412 0.80 0.85 20.15
C ILE A 412 0.31 1.99 19.26
N LEU A 413 -0.62 2.82 19.76
CA LEU A 413 -1.15 3.96 19.01
C LEU A 413 -0.05 4.96 18.62
N MET A 414 0.93 5.20 19.50
CA MET A 414 2.06 6.08 19.20
C MET A 414 2.95 5.54 18.07
N VAL A 415 3.15 4.22 18.00
CA VAL A 415 3.93 3.60 16.90
C VAL A 415 3.21 3.79 15.57
N PHE A 416 1.88 3.69 15.55
CA PHE A 416 1.08 3.75 14.33
C PHE A 416 0.54 5.15 13.97
N ALA A 417 0.79 6.18 14.79
CA ALA A 417 0.15 7.51 14.66
C ALA A 417 0.35 8.22 13.30
N GLU A 418 1.40 7.89 12.55
CA GLU A 418 1.70 8.50 11.24
C GLU A 418 1.11 7.73 10.04
N GLN A 419 0.46 6.58 10.25
CA GLN A 419 -0.06 5.74 9.17
C GLN A 419 -1.40 5.09 9.55
N ASP A 420 -2.49 5.71 9.10
CA ASP A 420 -3.86 5.39 9.51
C ASP A 420 -4.29 3.97 9.12
N ASP A 421 -3.91 3.46 7.94
CA ASP A 421 -4.22 2.09 7.49
C ASP A 421 -3.60 1.04 8.40
N ASP A 422 -2.32 1.17 8.73
CA ASP A 422 -1.62 0.28 9.66
C ASP A 422 -2.21 0.39 11.08
N MET A 423 -2.58 1.60 11.51
CA MET A 423 -3.22 1.83 12.81
C MET A 423 -4.56 1.11 12.91
N MET A 424 -5.45 1.29 11.94
CA MET A 424 -6.77 0.66 11.96
C MET A 424 -6.68 -0.87 11.86
N GLU A 425 -5.73 -1.38 11.09
CA GLU A 425 -5.50 -2.83 11.01
C GLU A 425 -5.00 -3.39 12.35
N ALA A 426 -4.05 -2.71 13.01
CA ALA A 426 -3.58 -3.11 14.34
C ALA A 426 -4.70 -3.08 15.39
N LEU A 427 -5.52 -2.03 15.42
CA LEU A 427 -6.62 -1.89 16.38
C LEU A 427 -7.71 -2.94 16.18
N LYS A 428 -8.07 -3.23 14.92
CA LYS A 428 -8.98 -4.33 14.55
C LYS A 428 -8.45 -5.65 15.09
N THR A 429 -7.20 -5.97 14.79
CA THR A 429 -6.59 -7.24 15.19
C THR A 429 -6.48 -7.38 16.70
N LEU A 430 -6.02 -6.35 17.43
CA LEU A 430 -5.93 -6.38 18.89
C LEU A 430 -7.31 -6.58 19.53
N THR A 431 -8.36 -5.96 18.97
CA THR A 431 -9.74 -6.17 19.43
C THR A 431 -10.16 -7.63 19.23
N SER A 432 -9.85 -8.23 18.08
CA SER A 432 -10.11 -9.66 17.83
C SER A 432 -9.36 -10.57 18.80
N LEU A 433 -8.08 -10.28 19.07
CA LEU A 433 -7.25 -11.05 20.01
C LEU A 433 -7.80 -10.95 21.44
N TYR A 434 -8.25 -9.77 21.86
CA TYR A 434 -8.90 -9.58 23.17
C TYR A 434 -10.16 -10.44 23.31
N VAL A 435 -11.03 -10.43 22.28
CA VAL A 435 -12.26 -11.24 22.27
C VAL A 435 -11.94 -12.74 22.32
N PHE A 436 -10.92 -13.19 21.58
CA PHE A 436 -10.45 -14.57 21.61
C PHE A 436 -9.90 -14.97 22.99
N GLN A 437 -9.06 -14.13 23.60
CA GLN A 437 -8.50 -14.37 24.94
C GLN A 437 -9.60 -14.48 25.99
N ARG A 438 -10.61 -13.62 25.91
CA ARG A 438 -11.76 -13.63 26.84
C ARG A 438 -12.65 -14.86 26.66
N SER A 439 -12.69 -15.42 25.46
CA SER A 439 -13.45 -16.65 25.16
C SER A 439 -12.73 -17.91 25.66
N THR A 440 -11.40 -17.87 25.75
CA THR A 440 -10.55 -19.01 26.13
C THR A 440 -10.11 -18.99 27.58
N SER A 441 -10.00 -17.81 28.21
CA SER A 441 -9.56 -17.64 29.59
C SER A 441 -10.70 -17.12 30.48
N SER A 442 -11.00 -17.83 31.56
CA SER A 442 -12.00 -17.43 32.56
C SER A 442 -11.52 -16.38 33.57
N SER A 443 -10.24 -16.00 33.52
CA SER A 443 -9.64 -15.03 34.44
C SER A 443 -9.63 -13.62 33.86
N GLY A 444 -10.07 -12.64 34.65
CA GLY A 444 -10.00 -11.22 34.33
C GLY A 444 -8.56 -10.69 34.39
N CYS A 445 -7.71 -11.12 33.45
CA CYS A 445 -6.37 -10.57 33.28
C CYS A 445 -6.47 -9.08 32.91
N ASP A 446 -5.68 -8.23 33.57
CA ASP A 446 -5.62 -6.80 33.24
C ASP A 446 -5.06 -6.61 31.82
N ALA A 447 -5.96 -6.46 30.85
CA ALA A 447 -5.64 -6.26 29.44
C ALA A 447 -4.75 -5.04 29.19
N CYS A 448 -4.71 -4.09 30.12
CA CYS A 448 -3.83 -2.93 30.03
C CYS A 448 -2.37 -3.29 30.25
N SER A 449 -2.06 -4.30 31.08
CA SER A 449 -0.67 -4.68 31.41
C SER A 449 0.12 -5.17 30.20
N TRP A 450 -0.56 -5.77 29.22
CA TRP A 450 -0.01 -6.25 27.95
C TRP A 450 -0.53 -5.44 26.75
N GLY A 451 -1.08 -4.25 26.99
CA GLY A 451 -1.41 -3.28 25.94
C GLY A 451 -2.52 -3.73 24.99
N CYS A 452 -3.44 -4.59 25.42
CA CYS A 452 -4.45 -5.23 24.58
C CYS A 452 -5.90 -4.83 24.97
N ASN A 453 -6.10 -3.74 25.74
CA ASN A 453 -7.45 -3.28 26.10
C ASN A 453 -8.09 -2.47 24.95
N PRO A 454 -9.13 -3.01 24.27
CA PRO A 454 -9.78 -2.32 23.15
C PRO A 454 -10.54 -1.06 23.56
N HIS A 455 -11.05 -0.98 24.79
CA HIS A 455 -11.69 0.24 25.30
C HIS A 455 -10.67 1.37 25.43
N CYS A 456 -9.49 1.08 25.99
CA CYS A 456 -8.42 2.06 26.07
C CYS A 456 -7.97 2.53 24.69
N HIS A 457 -7.80 1.61 23.74
CA HIS A 457 -7.42 1.96 22.38
C HIS A 457 -8.42 2.90 21.70
N PHE A 458 -9.72 2.62 21.81
CA PHE A 458 -10.74 3.48 21.22
C PHE A 458 -10.78 4.86 21.88
N ILE A 459 -10.69 4.94 23.21
CA ILE A 459 -10.66 6.21 23.94
C ILE A 459 -9.43 7.03 23.55
N LEU A 460 -8.25 6.40 23.49
CA LEU A 460 -7.00 7.06 23.12
C LEU A 460 -6.98 7.50 21.65
N LEU A 461 -7.58 6.72 20.74
CA LEU A 461 -7.81 7.13 19.36
C LEU A 461 -8.70 8.37 19.30
N LEU A 462 -9.86 8.36 19.98
CA LEU A 462 -10.72 9.55 20.01
C LEU A 462 -10.02 10.75 20.63
N HIS A 463 -9.21 10.53 21.67
CA HIS A 463 -8.42 11.59 22.28
C HIS A 463 -7.36 12.16 21.31
N SER A 464 -6.69 11.33 20.50
CA SER A 464 -5.73 11.82 19.49
C SER A 464 -6.41 12.63 18.38
N LEU A 465 -7.68 12.32 18.10
CA LEU A 465 -8.54 13.04 17.16
C LEU A 465 -9.30 14.21 17.80
N CYS A 466 -9.00 14.58 19.05
CA CYS A 466 -9.72 15.61 19.80
C CYS A 466 -11.26 15.39 19.88
N PHE A 467 -11.70 14.13 19.81
CA PHE A 467 -13.10 13.71 19.76
C PHE A 467 -13.86 14.25 18.54
N ASP A 468 -13.16 14.58 17.45
CA ASP A 468 -13.76 15.08 16.22
C ASP A 468 -14.42 13.95 15.41
N HIS A 469 -15.75 13.99 15.34
CA HIS A 469 -16.54 13.01 14.59
C HIS A 469 -16.36 13.12 13.06
N THR A 470 -15.87 14.25 12.55
CA THR A 470 -15.66 14.45 11.11
C THR A 470 -14.50 13.59 10.60
N VAL A 471 -13.44 13.43 11.38
CA VAL A 471 -12.32 12.54 11.03
C VAL A 471 -12.77 11.07 11.01
N LEU A 472 -13.64 10.66 11.94
CA LEU A 472 -14.22 9.31 11.93
C LEU A 472 -15.10 9.07 10.69
N LEU A 473 -15.81 10.11 10.25
CA LEU A 473 -16.59 10.06 9.02
C LEU A 473 -15.68 9.90 7.80
N ASP A 474 -14.57 10.63 7.73
CA ASP A 474 -13.58 10.49 6.65
C ASP A 474 -13.01 9.07 6.61
N PHE A 475 -12.71 8.47 7.76
CA PHE A 475 -12.31 7.06 7.83
C PHE A 475 -13.40 6.08 7.37
N LEU A 476 -14.68 6.37 7.61
CA LEU A 476 -15.79 5.52 7.13
C LEU A 476 -16.01 5.62 5.63
N ILE A 477 -15.68 6.75 5.02
CA ILE A 477 -15.84 6.99 3.58
C ILE A 477 -14.61 6.49 2.80
N SER A 478 -13.42 6.55 3.40
CA SER A 478 -12.18 6.09 2.78
C SER A 478 -12.19 4.58 2.54
N THR A 479 -11.73 4.18 1.35
CA THR A 479 -11.50 2.77 0.97
C THR A 479 -10.11 2.26 1.37
N GLU A 480 -9.24 3.13 1.89
CA GLU A 480 -7.85 2.81 2.22
C GLU A 480 -7.73 2.13 3.59
N THR A 481 -8.62 2.47 4.52
CA THR A 481 -8.60 1.94 5.89
C THR A 481 -9.63 0.83 6.09
N CYS A 482 -9.36 -0.12 6.98
CA CYS A 482 -10.36 -1.08 7.44
C CYS A 482 -11.21 -0.53 8.60
N PHE A 483 -11.41 0.80 8.67
CA PHE A 483 -12.09 1.44 9.81
C PHE A 483 -13.52 0.95 10.00
N LEU A 484 -14.27 0.70 8.92
CA LEU A 484 -15.63 0.17 9.02
C LEU A 484 -15.65 -1.20 9.75
N GLU A 485 -14.76 -2.12 9.36
CA GLU A 485 -14.64 -3.43 10.00
C GLU A 485 -14.28 -3.30 11.49
N TYR A 486 -13.30 -2.45 11.79
CA TYR A 486 -12.90 -2.15 13.16
C TYR A 486 -14.05 -1.55 13.98
N CYS A 487 -14.72 -0.53 13.44
CA CYS A 487 -15.78 0.21 14.11
C CYS A 487 -16.97 -0.73 14.42
N VAL A 488 -17.39 -1.56 13.48
CA VAL A 488 -18.46 -2.54 13.71
C VAL A 488 -18.06 -3.57 14.76
N LEU A 489 -16.83 -4.10 14.69
CA LEU A 489 -16.32 -5.06 15.67
C LEU A 489 -16.29 -4.44 17.08
N TYR A 490 -15.77 -3.22 17.20
CA TYR A 490 -15.65 -2.52 18.46
C TYR A 490 -17.01 -2.10 19.04
N LEU A 491 -17.94 -1.59 18.22
CA LEU A 491 -19.27 -1.19 18.70
C LEU A 491 -20.07 -2.38 19.24
N LYS A 492 -19.91 -3.57 18.65
CA LYS A 492 -20.49 -4.81 19.20
C LYS A 492 -19.91 -5.10 20.59
N LEU A 493 -18.59 -5.03 20.72
CA LEU A 493 -17.92 -5.22 22.01
C LEU A 493 -18.36 -4.17 23.04
N LEU A 494 -18.44 -2.90 22.65
CA LEU A 494 -18.85 -1.79 23.53
C LEU A 494 -20.29 -1.97 24.04
N ARG A 495 -21.20 -2.41 23.18
CA ARG A 495 -22.59 -2.72 23.55
C ARG A 495 -22.66 -3.83 24.60
N ASP A 496 -21.82 -4.86 24.44
CA ASP A 496 -21.85 -6.07 25.27
C ASP A 496 -21.08 -5.86 26.61
N ASN A 497 -20.07 -4.99 26.62
CA ASN A 497 -19.13 -4.76 27.74
C ASN A 497 -19.11 -3.31 28.24
N TRP A 498 -20.28 -2.69 28.44
CA TRP A 498 -20.38 -1.29 28.88
C TRP A 498 -19.69 -0.94 30.21
N ARG A 499 -19.68 -1.88 31.18
CA ARG A 499 -19.03 -1.67 32.48
C ARG A 499 -17.51 -1.60 32.33
N ASP A 500 -16.92 -2.54 31.60
CA ASP A 500 -15.48 -2.59 31.31
C ASP A 500 -15.01 -1.31 30.59
N PHE A 501 -15.85 -0.74 29.72
CA PHE A 501 -15.61 0.57 29.11
C PHE A 501 -15.60 1.71 30.14
N SER A 502 -16.60 1.75 31.02
CA SER A 502 -16.71 2.78 32.07
C SER A 502 -15.51 2.76 33.02
N ASP A 503 -15.06 1.57 33.40
CA ASP A 503 -13.86 1.38 34.22
C ASP A 503 -12.60 1.86 33.50
N SER A 504 -12.47 1.54 32.21
CA SER A 504 -11.35 2.00 31.36
C SER A 504 -11.30 3.53 31.25
N CYS A 505 -12.46 4.19 31.13
CA CYS A 505 -12.55 5.65 31.18
C CYS A 505 -12.05 6.23 32.51
N CYS A 506 -12.33 5.59 33.63
CA CYS A 506 -11.82 6.02 34.94
C CYS A 506 -10.29 5.85 35.05
N CYS A 507 -9.76 4.72 34.55
CA CYS A 507 -8.32 4.45 34.54
C CYS A 507 -7.51 5.46 33.71
N ILE A 508 -8.04 5.88 32.55
CA ILE A 508 -7.36 6.86 31.69
C ILE A 508 -7.38 8.25 32.30
N LYS A 509 -8.51 8.73 32.85
CA LYS A 509 -8.58 10.02 33.54
C LYS A 509 -7.56 10.15 34.67
N ASN A 510 -7.41 9.09 35.47
CA ASN A 510 -6.42 9.07 36.54
C ASN A 510 -4.98 9.20 36.02
N SER A 511 -4.75 8.84 34.76
CA SER A 511 -3.46 8.93 34.06
C SER A 511 -3.27 10.24 33.28
N GLU A 512 -4.33 11.01 32.99
CA GLU A 512 -4.32 12.25 32.20
C GLU A 512 -3.45 13.38 32.80
N GLY A 513 -3.10 13.30 34.08
CA GLY A 513 -2.09 14.18 34.68
C GLY A 513 -0.73 14.17 33.95
N ASN A 514 -0.46 13.12 33.17
CA ASN A 514 0.81 12.88 32.46
C ASN A 514 0.73 12.84 30.91
N PHE A 515 -0.46 12.87 30.30
CA PHE A 515 -0.64 12.79 28.83
C PHE A 515 -0.39 14.12 28.10
N LYS A 516 0.84 14.63 28.13
CA LYS A 516 1.25 15.85 27.40
C LYS A 516 1.87 15.57 26.02
N SER A 517 2.20 14.32 25.71
CA SER A 517 3.00 13.96 24.52
C SER A 517 2.17 13.92 23.22
N PHE A 518 0.96 13.37 23.25
CA PHE A 518 0.12 13.21 22.05
C PHE A 518 -0.25 14.54 21.36
N LYS A 519 -0.42 15.63 22.11
CA LYS A 519 -0.74 16.96 21.55
C LYS A 519 0.41 17.61 20.78
N LYS A 520 1.65 17.17 21.00
CA LYS A 520 2.83 17.83 20.42
C LYS A 520 3.18 17.32 19.01
N VAL A 521 2.74 16.11 18.66
CA VAL A 521 3.04 15.49 17.35
C VAL A 521 2.14 16.08 16.25
N THR A 522 0.87 16.36 16.54
CA THR A 522 -0.09 16.94 15.58
C THR A 522 0.08 18.44 15.34
N ASN A 523 0.57 19.21 16.31
CA ASN A 523 0.74 20.66 16.17
C ASN A 523 1.91 21.11 15.27
N THR A 524 2.72 20.18 14.75
CA THR A 524 3.82 20.53 13.82
C THR A 524 3.35 20.74 12.37
N GLN A 525 2.05 20.55 12.08
CA GLN A 525 1.47 20.79 10.75
C GLN A 525 0.64 22.07 10.64
N ALA A 526 0.50 22.86 11.71
CA ALA A 526 -0.28 24.10 11.70
C ALA A 526 0.52 25.28 12.26
N GLY A 527 1.44 25.84 11.48
CA GLY A 527 2.08 27.10 11.84
C GLY A 527 3.20 27.56 10.92
N THR A 528 3.00 28.72 10.31
CA THR A 528 3.99 29.62 9.64
C THR A 528 4.53 29.15 8.28
N SER A 529 4.24 29.85 7.17
CA SER A 529 4.58 31.27 6.99
C SER A 529 3.59 32.02 6.09
N ALA A 530 2.73 32.82 6.72
CA ALA A 530 2.37 34.12 6.19
C ALA A 530 3.23 35.15 6.97
N SER A 531 4.16 35.80 6.28
CA SER A 531 4.75 37.04 6.77
C SER A 531 4.82 38.02 5.62
N GLU A 532 4.04 39.07 5.78
CA GLU A 532 4.05 40.29 4.99
C GLU A 532 5.48 40.82 4.82
N ALA A 533 5.85 41.15 3.59
CA ALA A 533 6.95 42.05 3.29
C ALA A 533 6.44 43.14 2.34
N SER A 534 6.58 44.37 2.80
CA SER A 534 6.15 45.61 2.20
C SER A 534 6.89 45.95 0.90
N PHE A 535 6.10 46.26 -0.13
CA PHE A 535 6.22 47.28 -1.17
C PHE A 535 7.55 48.03 -1.41
N GLU A 536 8.11 47.85 -2.61
CA GLU A 536 8.69 48.82 -3.56
C GLU A 536 8.84 48.02 -4.88
N GLY A 537 8.40 48.37 -6.09
CA GLY A 537 7.87 49.58 -6.68
C GLY A 537 8.46 49.68 -8.09
N THR A 538 7.87 49.05 -9.13
CA THR A 538 8.05 49.47 -10.54
C THR A 538 7.06 48.84 -11.53
N SER A 539 6.10 49.66 -11.96
CA SER A 539 5.54 49.86 -13.32
C SER A 539 5.60 48.74 -14.37
N GLY A 540 4.42 48.33 -14.87
CA GLY A 540 4.32 47.53 -16.11
C GLY A 540 2.91 47.18 -16.63
N LYS A 541 2.08 48.20 -16.89
CA LYS A 541 0.93 48.28 -17.86
C LYS A 541 0.10 47.04 -18.29
N SER A 542 -1.23 47.29 -18.20
CA SER A 542 -2.31 46.95 -19.18
C SER A 542 -2.75 45.47 -19.29
N ARG A 543 -4.02 45.11 -19.52
CA ARG A 543 -5.24 45.84 -19.92
C ARG A 543 -6.47 44.97 -19.64
N THR A 544 -7.59 45.64 -19.41
CA THR A 544 -8.97 45.15 -19.27
C THR A 544 -9.55 44.51 -20.54
N SER A 545 -10.44 43.50 -20.39
CA SER A 545 -11.68 43.43 -21.16
C SER A 545 -12.78 42.65 -20.43
N LYS A 546 -13.93 43.34 -20.27
CA LYS A 546 -15.24 42.83 -19.83
C LYS A 546 -15.89 41.97 -20.93
N HIS A 547 -16.80 41.06 -20.55
CA HIS A 547 -18.15 40.83 -21.12
C HIS A 547 -18.73 39.58 -20.42
N GLN A 548 -19.73 39.72 -19.53
CA GLN A 548 -21.19 39.75 -19.76
C GLN A 548 -21.88 38.37 -19.66
N ASN A 549 -22.90 38.35 -18.81
CA ASN A 549 -23.82 37.25 -18.51
C ASN A 549 -24.65 36.79 -19.72
N ALA A 550 -24.94 35.48 -19.78
CA ALA A 550 -26.18 34.95 -20.34
C ALA A 550 -26.56 33.64 -19.64
N SER A 551 -27.83 33.56 -19.27
CA SER A 551 -28.52 32.46 -18.58
C SER A 551 -29.15 31.44 -19.55
N LYS A 552 -29.17 30.15 -19.17
CA LYS A 552 -30.31 29.18 -19.18
C LYS A 552 -29.91 27.77 -19.64
N GLY A 553 -30.44 26.77 -18.90
CA GLY A 553 -30.60 25.35 -19.28
C GLY A 553 -29.28 24.57 -19.29
N ASP A 554 -29.16 23.35 -18.80
CA ASP A 554 -30.14 22.27 -18.66
C ASP A 554 -29.57 21.25 -17.67
N ALA A 555 -30.46 20.53 -16.99
CA ALA A 555 -30.10 19.53 -16.01
C ALA A 555 -29.80 18.21 -16.73
N THR A 556 -28.58 17.68 -16.56
CA THR A 556 -28.30 16.29 -16.97
C THR A 556 -27.48 15.57 -15.90
N PHE A 557 -28.12 14.53 -15.36
CA PHE A 557 -27.59 13.46 -14.53
C PHE A 557 -26.19 12.99 -14.98
N CYS A 558 -25.27 12.84 -14.01
CA CYS A 558 -24.16 11.88 -14.13
C CYS A 558 -24.35 10.80 -13.07
N SER A 559 -24.81 9.64 -13.56
CA SER A 559 -24.92 8.37 -12.87
C SER A 559 -23.55 7.86 -12.44
N PHE A 560 -23.35 7.69 -11.13
CA PHE A 560 -22.27 6.87 -10.60
C PHE A 560 -22.61 5.38 -10.82
N PRO A 561 -21.68 4.55 -11.31
CA PRO A 561 -21.92 3.12 -11.47
C PRO A 561 -22.05 2.45 -10.09
N ARG A 562 -23.17 1.74 -9.89
CA ARG A 562 -23.42 0.88 -8.72
C ARG A 562 -22.32 -0.17 -8.62
N LEU A 563 -21.48 -0.08 -7.60
CA LEU A 563 -20.62 -1.17 -7.18
C LEU A 563 -21.36 -2.01 -6.13
N VAL A 564 -21.42 -3.30 -6.43
CA VAL A 564 -21.83 -4.46 -5.61
C VAL A 564 -23.33 -4.70 -5.38
N ASP A 565 -23.79 -5.82 -5.94
CA ASP A 565 -25.09 -6.45 -5.80
C ASP A 565 -25.06 -7.40 -4.59
N TYR A 566 -25.72 -7.03 -3.50
CA TYR A 566 -25.99 -7.94 -2.38
C TYR A 566 -27.41 -8.47 -2.54
N GLY A 567 -27.50 -9.66 -3.13
CA GLY A 567 -28.75 -10.41 -3.22
C GLY A 567 -29.31 -10.76 -1.84
N SER A 568 -30.57 -10.36 -1.66
CA SER A 568 -31.64 -11.03 -0.92
C SER A 568 -31.42 -11.43 0.55
N SER A 569 -32.12 -10.74 1.45
CA SER A 569 -33.10 -11.42 2.31
C SER A 569 -34.18 -10.43 2.71
N GLU A 570 -35.40 -10.74 2.27
CA GLU A 570 -36.66 -10.10 2.61
C GLU A 570 -37.02 -10.39 4.09
N GLU A 571 -37.56 -9.41 4.79
CA GLU A 571 -38.69 -9.56 5.73
C GLU A 571 -39.24 -8.17 6.11
N SER A 572 -40.57 -8.11 6.20
CA SER A 572 -41.44 -6.96 5.95
C SER A 572 -41.78 -6.07 7.16
N GLU A 573 -42.16 -4.82 6.84
CA GLU A 573 -43.18 -3.93 7.48
C GLU A 573 -42.97 -3.51 8.96
N GLU A 574 -43.30 -2.30 9.43
CA GLU A 574 -44.42 -1.39 9.16
C GLU A 574 -44.03 0.10 9.30
N GLU A 575 -44.75 0.96 8.56
CA GLU A 575 -44.76 2.42 8.66
C GLU A 575 -45.71 2.92 9.76
N GLU A 576 -45.26 3.86 10.58
CA GLU A 576 -46.08 4.90 11.23
C GLU A 576 -45.18 6.16 11.28
N GLY A 577 -45.59 7.39 11.04
CA GLY A 577 -46.88 8.04 10.93
C GLY A 577 -46.54 9.52 11.10
N SER A 578 -46.77 10.31 10.06
CA SER A 578 -46.39 11.72 9.98
C SER A 578 -47.31 12.60 10.82
N GLU A 579 -46.80 13.32 11.82
CA GLU A 579 -47.47 14.53 12.33
C GLU A 579 -46.46 15.59 12.81
N ASN A 580 -46.34 16.66 12.03
CA ASN A 580 -46.16 18.04 12.51
C ASN A 580 -47.53 18.71 12.31
N PRO A 581 -48.03 19.64 13.15
CA PRO A 581 -47.33 20.91 13.39
C PRO A 581 -47.62 21.63 14.73
N LYS A 582 -46.79 22.62 15.11
CA LYS A 582 -47.22 24.03 15.30
C LYS A 582 -46.11 24.94 15.82
N LEU A 583 -45.95 26.04 15.10
CA LEU A 583 -45.32 27.30 15.51
C LEU A 583 -46.05 27.91 16.72
N ALA A 584 -45.29 28.40 17.69
CA ALA A 584 -45.71 29.42 18.63
C ALA A 584 -44.52 30.32 18.96
N LEU A 585 -44.86 31.59 19.16
CA LEU A 585 -44.02 32.78 19.11
C LEU A 585 -43.16 32.98 20.36
N GLU A 586 -42.18 33.86 20.16
CA GLU A 586 -41.18 34.42 21.07
C GLU A 586 -41.74 34.90 22.42
N ASP A 587 -40.92 34.76 23.46
CA ASP A 587 -40.76 35.80 24.48
C ASP A 587 -39.29 35.83 24.92
N GLY A 588 -38.70 37.02 24.84
CA GLY A 588 -37.30 37.27 25.13
C GLY A 588 -37.06 37.63 26.59
N GLU A 589 -36.02 37.07 27.19
CA GLU A 589 -35.39 37.62 28.38
C GLU A 589 -33.87 37.69 28.20
N SER A 590 -33.34 38.87 28.48
CA SER A 590 -31.94 39.29 28.37
C SER A 590 -31.05 38.57 29.40
N ARG A 591 -30.05 37.82 28.93
CA ARG A 591 -28.98 37.26 29.76
C ARG A 591 -27.74 38.15 29.71
N THR A 592 -27.30 38.63 30.87
CA THR A 592 -26.07 39.42 31.07
C THR A 592 -24.82 38.55 31.08
N GLU A 593 -23.68 39.09 30.61
CA GLU A 593 -22.35 38.45 30.42
C GLU A 593 -21.75 37.72 31.65
N GLY A 594 -22.34 37.86 32.85
CA GLY A 594 -21.98 37.09 34.04
C GLY A 594 -22.44 35.62 34.02
N ASP A 595 -23.53 35.30 33.33
CA ASP A 595 -24.03 33.92 33.21
C ASP A 595 -23.13 33.06 32.32
N TYR A 596 -22.49 33.66 31.32
CA TYR A 596 -21.60 32.95 30.39
C TYR A 596 -20.32 32.44 31.07
N LEU A 597 -19.84 33.12 32.10
CA LEU A 597 -18.65 32.69 32.86
C LEU A 597 -19.00 31.63 33.92
N VAL A 598 -20.17 31.70 34.54
CA VAL A 598 -20.64 30.68 35.50
C VAL A 598 -21.07 29.40 34.79
N GLU A 599 -21.61 29.50 33.57
CA GLU A 599 -21.95 28.35 32.73
C GLU A 599 -20.70 27.72 32.10
N LYS A 600 -19.66 28.52 31.80
CA LYS A 600 -18.33 28.01 31.38
C LYS A 600 -17.55 27.36 32.53
N LEU A 601 -17.65 27.91 33.75
CA LEU A 601 -17.04 27.32 34.96
C LEU A 601 -17.82 26.13 35.52
N ARG A 602 -19.12 25.97 35.20
CA ARG A 602 -19.89 24.74 35.49
C ARG A 602 -19.69 23.64 34.45
N LYS A 603 -19.39 23.98 33.19
CA LYS A 603 -19.13 22.99 32.13
C LYS A 603 -17.79 22.27 32.31
N ASP A 604 -16.81 22.95 32.89
CA ASP A 604 -15.48 22.37 33.16
C ASP A 604 -15.44 21.37 34.34
N SER A 605 -16.55 21.17 35.08
CA SER A 605 -16.59 20.24 36.23
C SER A 605 -17.43 18.97 36.01
N SER A 606 -17.91 18.67 34.79
CA SER A 606 -18.74 17.47 34.52
C SER A 606 -18.34 16.63 33.29
N ASP A 607 -17.26 17.01 32.61
CA ASP A 607 -16.84 16.39 31.34
C ASP A 607 -16.17 15.02 31.55
N SER A 608 -16.99 14.02 31.84
CA SER A 608 -16.52 12.64 31.89
C SER A 608 -16.03 12.19 30.50
N LEU A 609 -14.94 11.42 30.41
CA LEU A 609 -14.52 10.79 29.15
C LEU A 609 -15.66 10.00 28.49
N VAL A 610 -16.52 9.36 29.29
CA VAL A 610 -17.75 8.72 28.82
C VAL A 610 -18.64 9.71 28.06
N SER A 611 -18.93 10.89 28.61
CA SER A 611 -19.76 11.89 27.94
C SER A 611 -19.12 12.43 26.66
N LYS A 612 -17.79 12.60 26.62
CA LYS A 612 -17.07 13.02 25.39
C LYS A 612 -17.16 11.97 24.29
N VAL A 613 -16.89 10.70 24.62
CA VAL A 613 -17.02 9.58 23.67
C VAL A 613 -18.45 9.48 23.14
N MET A 614 -19.45 9.57 24.02
CA MET A 614 -20.85 9.50 23.63
C MET A 614 -21.30 10.70 22.80
N SER A 615 -20.83 11.91 23.08
CA SER A 615 -21.09 13.09 22.23
C SER A 615 -20.57 12.86 20.82
N CYS A 616 -19.31 12.42 20.69
CA CYS A 616 -18.67 12.12 19.41
C CYS A 616 -19.46 11.07 18.61
N LEU A 617 -19.87 9.96 19.23
CA LEU A 617 -20.68 8.92 18.58
C LEU A 617 -22.08 9.42 18.17
N THR A 618 -22.71 10.27 19.00
CA THR A 618 -24.03 10.85 18.73
C THR A 618 -23.98 11.82 17.54
N GLU A 619 -22.93 12.65 17.47
CA GLU A 619 -22.67 13.56 16.36
C GLU A 619 -22.41 12.78 15.07
N LEU A 620 -21.54 11.75 15.13
CA LEU A 620 -21.29 10.85 14.01
C LEU A 620 -22.58 10.21 13.48
N LYS A 621 -23.42 9.67 14.37
CA LYS A 621 -24.74 9.12 14.01
C LYS A 621 -25.60 10.14 13.28
N THR A 622 -25.65 11.37 13.78
CA THR A 622 -26.46 12.46 13.20
C THR A 622 -26.03 12.77 11.78
N VAL A 623 -24.71 12.86 11.54
CA VAL A 623 -24.16 13.12 10.20
C VAL A 623 -24.38 11.94 9.27
N LEU A 624 -24.18 10.70 9.74
CA LEU A 624 -24.44 9.49 8.95
C LEU A 624 -25.91 9.40 8.53
N CYS A 625 -26.87 9.65 9.43
CA CYS A 625 -28.30 9.71 9.11
C CYS A 625 -28.61 10.76 8.04
N ARG A 626 -27.98 11.94 8.13
CA ARG A 626 -28.16 13.04 7.16
C ARG A 626 -27.58 12.70 5.78
N LEU A 627 -26.43 12.04 5.72
CA LEU A 627 -25.81 11.62 4.46
C LEU A 627 -26.58 10.47 3.82
N HIS A 628 -27.03 9.52 4.63
CA HIS A 628 -27.82 8.38 4.16
C HIS A 628 -29.18 8.81 3.61
N SER A 629 -29.91 9.69 4.31
CA SER A 629 -31.21 10.19 3.84
C SER A 629 -31.12 11.01 2.54
N ARG A 630 -29.92 11.53 2.22
CA ARG A 630 -29.64 12.25 0.98
C ARG A 630 -29.01 11.38 -0.11
N GLY A 631 -28.78 10.09 0.14
CA GLY A 631 -28.12 9.18 -0.81
C GLY A 631 -26.66 9.54 -1.10
N LEU A 632 -25.99 10.26 -0.20
CA LEU A 632 -24.61 10.75 -0.39
C LEU A 632 -23.55 9.86 0.30
N PHE A 633 -23.98 8.79 0.96
CA PHE A 633 -23.07 7.87 1.64
C PHE A 633 -22.70 6.69 0.72
N PRO A 634 -21.42 6.27 0.64
CA PRO A 634 -20.95 5.34 -0.40
C PRO A 634 -21.52 3.92 -0.32
N TYR A 635 -22.10 3.53 0.83
CA TYR A 635 -22.72 2.21 1.05
C TYR A 635 -23.92 2.33 2.00
N ASN A 636 -24.56 1.22 2.37
CA ASN A 636 -25.70 1.22 3.30
C ASN A 636 -25.21 1.22 4.77
N PRO A 637 -25.38 2.32 5.54
CA PRO A 637 -24.91 2.40 6.92
C PRO A 637 -25.93 1.90 7.96
N THR A 638 -27.05 1.29 7.54
CA THR A 638 -28.17 0.94 8.44
C THR A 638 -27.73 0.08 9.61
N SER A 639 -26.90 -0.95 9.38
CA SER A 639 -26.39 -1.83 10.44
C SER A 639 -25.49 -1.08 11.43
N LEU A 640 -24.67 -0.15 10.94
CA LEU A 640 -23.81 0.69 11.78
C LEU A 640 -24.65 1.64 12.65
N LEU A 641 -25.66 2.29 12.06
CA LEU A 641 -26.58 3.17 12.78
C LEU A 641 -27.36 2.42 13.88
N LYS A 642 -27.80 1.17 13.62
CA LYS A 642 -28.44 0.32 14.62
C LYS A 642 -27.50 0.02 15.80
N LEU A 643 -26.23 -0.26 15.53
CA LEU A 643 -25.24 -0.50 16.59
C LEU A 643 -24.97 0.74 17.44
N ILE A 644 -24.81 1.91 16.83
CA ILE A 644 -24.60 3.16 17.59
C ILE A 644 -25.81 3.46 18.49
N LYS A 645 -27.04 3.30 17.99
CA LYS A 645 -28.26 3.45 18.81
C LYS A 645 -28.31 2.46 19.99
N ALA A 646 -27.87 1.23 19.78
CA ALA A 646 -27.82 0.22 20.85
C ALA A 646 -26.80 0.59 21.94
N VAL A 647 -25.65 1.17 21.57
CA VAL A 647 -24.66 1.68 22.52
C VAL A 647 -25.20 2.90 23.29
N GLU A 648 -25.88 3.83 22.62
CA GLU A 648 -26.54 4.98 23.28
C GLU A 648 -27.56 4.54 24.33
N ALA A 649 -28.36 3.51 24.03
CA ALA A 649 -29.31 2.96 24.98
C ALA A 649 -28.64 2.39 26.25
N LYS A 650 -27.43 1.81 26.11
CA LYS A 650 -26.62 1.34 27.26
C LYS A 650 -26.03 2.48 28.07
N ALA A 651 -25.70 3.60 27.45
CA ALA A 651 -25.21 4.78 28.15
C ALA A 651 -26.29 5.49 28.97
N ALA A 652 -27.55 5.35 28.55
CA ALA A 652 -28.71 5.95 29.21
C ALA A 652 -29.30 5.06 30.34
N SER A 653 -28.94 3.77 30.38
CA SER A 653 -29.34 2.80 31.41
C SER A 653 -28.35 2.73 32.56
#